data_AF-A0A2Y9JIZ3-F1
#
_entry.id   AF-A0A2Y9JIZ3-F1
#
_cell.length_a   1.000
_cell.length_b   1.000
_cell.length_c   1.000
_cell.angle_alpha   90.00
_cell.angle_beta   90.00
_cell.angle_gamma   90.00
#
_symmetry.space_group_name_H-M   'P 1'
#
loop_
_entity.id
_entity.type
_entity.pdbx_description
1 polymer ?
#
loop_
_entity_poly.entity_id
_entity_poly.type
_entity_poly.pdbx_seq_one_letter_code
_entity_poly.pdbx_strand_id
1 'polypeptide(L)'
;MTVPPGSLNTMEKTQNMTSNECFPSRSTVLQGQPFGGIPTVLFLNIFLWVVIILVYSFLRKAAWDYGRLALLIHNDSLTSLIYGEQSEKTSPSDISLEMEHKDKGFYSWFFNTVTMKNEDLISKCGDDARIYIMFQYHLIIFMLILCIPSLGIILPINYTGTVLDWNSHFGRTTIVNVSIESKVLWLHSCFSFLYFLLNLVFMAHHCLGFVPKRSYKVTRTLMITYVPTDIQDPEIIIKHFHEAYPGCVVTRVHFCYDVRMLIELDDQRRHAMRGRLYYTAKAKKSGKVMIKTHPCSRLCFCKCWTCFKEVDAEQYYSELEEQLTDEFNAELNRVRLKRLDLIFVTFQDARMTKHIREDYKYIHCGVPPQQSSVSTIVKSYRWRVALAPHPKDIIWKHLSVRRFHWWARFIAINTFLFFLFFFLTTPAIIINTIDMYNVTRPIEKLQSPVITQFFPSLMLWAFTVILPLIVYFSAFLEAHWTRSSQNLIIVNKCYIFLVFMVIILPSMGLTSLDVFFRWLFDIYYLEQASIRFQCVFLPDNGAFFVNYVITAALLGTGMELLRLGSLFLYSTRLFFSRSEPERVHIRKSQAIDFQYGREYAWMMNVFSVVIAYSITCPIIVPFGLLYLCMKHVTDRYNMYYSYAPTKLNEQIHMAAVYQAIFAPLLGLFWMLFFSVLRLGTLHTITFFSLSTLIFSMVIAFLSTLLGKLQGVSDYEVWENRRRR
;
A
#
# COMPACT_ATOMS: atom_id res chain seq x y z
N MET A 1 -65.51 12.96 -34.93
CA MET A 1 -64.67 12.72 -33.73
C MET A 1 -63.24 12.50 -34.20
N THR A 2 -62.45 13.57 -34.19
CA THR A 2 -61.07 13.61 -34.66
C THR A 2 -60.14 13.59 -33.44
N VAL A 3 -59.36 12.52 -33.31
CA VAL A 3 -58.34 12.33 -32.27
C VAL A 3 -57.14 13.24 -32.59
N PRO A 4 -56.55 13.98 -31.63
CA PRO A 4 -55.43 14.88 -31.91
C PRO A 4 -54.11 14.10 -32.05
N PRO A 5 -53.18 14.53 -32.92
CA PRO A 5 -51.89 13.90 -33.10
C PRO A 5 -50.93 14.43 -32.03
N GLY A 6 -50.67 13.65 -30.98
CA GLY A 6 -49.80 14.07 -29.87
C GLY A 6 -48.79 13.02 -29.39
N SER A 7 -48.79 11.81 -29.95
CA SER A 7 -48.03 10.68 -29.40
C SER A 7 -46.81 10.24 -30.22
N LEU A 8 -46.43 10.94 -31.29
CA LEU A 8 -45.25 10.57 -32.10
C LEU A 8 -43.96 11.36 -31.77
N ASN A 9 -44.04 12.40 -30.95
CA ASN A 9 -42.91 13.31 -30.71
C ASN A 9 -42.11 13.02 -29.42
N THR A 10 -42.48 12.01 -28.63
CA THR A 10 -41.73 11.65 -27.40
C THR A 10 -40.56 10.71 -27.66
N MET A 11 -40.53 9.96 -28.77
CA MET A 11 -39.39 9.11 -29.14
C MET A 11 -38.31 9.87 -29.93
N GLU A 12 -38.67 10.82 -30.80
CA GLU A 12 -37.71 11.63 -31.56
C GLU A 12 -36.97 12.68 -30.72
N LYS A 13 -37.57 13.15 -29.62
CA LYS A 13 -36.93 14.14 -28.74
C LYS A 13 -35.76 13.57 -27.92
N THR A 14 -35.61 12.24 -27.92
CA THR A 14 -34.52 11.53 -27.23
C THR A 14 -33.22 11.45 -28.06
N GLN A 15 -33.23 11.81 -29.34
CA GLN A 15 -32.07 11.62 -30.23
C GLN A 15 -31.22 12.88 -30.49
N ASN A 16 -31.67 14.07 -30.07
CA ASN A 16 -30.93 15.33 -30.26
C ASN A 16 -30.59 16.02 -28.94
N MET A 17 -30.18 15.27 -27.93
CA MET A 17 -29.66 15.87 -26.69
C MET A 17 -28.18 16.18 -26.88
N THR A 18 -27.87 17.45 -27.17
CA THR A 18 -26.51 17.92 -27.40
C THR A 18 -25.61 17.66 -26.17
N SER A 19 -24.35 17.31 -26.43
CA SER A 19 -23.25 17.14 -25.46
C SER A 19 -23.12 18.25 -24.40
N ASN A 20 -23.82 19.37 -24.55
CA ASN A 20 -23.80 20.53 -23.66
C ASN A 20 -24.68 20.39 -22.40
N GLU A 21 -25.59 19.40 -22.31
CA GLU A 21 -26.49 19.25 -21.15
C GLU A 21 -25.95 18.34 -20.03
N CYS A 22 -24.81 17.66 -20.24
CA CYS A 22 -24.24 16.68 -19.30
C CYS A 22 -23.38 17.29 -18.15
N PHE A 23 -23.70 18.50 -17.67
CA PHE A 23 -23.04 19.34 -16.66
C PHE A 23 -22.04 20.42 -17.17
N PRO A 24 -22.01 21.62 -16.50
CA PRO A 24 -21.12 22.75 -16.82
C PRO A 24 -19.68 22.59 -16.29
N SER A 25 -19.36 21.49 -15.60
CA SER A 25 -18.00 21.18 -15.15
C SER A 25 -17.17 20.52 -16.26
N ARG A 26 -16.97 21.23 -17.37
CA ARG A 26 -15.96 20.88 -18.37
C ARG A 26 -14.59 20.96 -17.69
N SER A 27 -13.86 19.84 -17.63
CA SER A 27 -12.47 19.83 -17.18
C SER A 27 -11.62 20.63 -18.19
N THR A 28 -11.26 21.86 -17.80
CA THR A 28 -10.62 22.87 -18.65
C THR A 28 -9.17 22.55 -19.03
N VAL A 29 -8.56 21.50 -18.49
CA VAL A 29 -7.11 21.28 -18.54
C VAL A 29 -6.64 20.63 -19.85
N LEU A 30 -7.52 19.90 -20.55
CA LEU A 30 -7.16 19.18 -21.78
C LEU A 30 -8.11 19.46 -22.97
N GLN A 31 -9.08 20.36 -22.81
CA GLN A 31 -9.98 20.73 -23.91
C GLN A 31 -9.22 21.47 -25.02
N GLY A 32 -9.39 20.98 -26.25
CA GLY A 32 -8.76 21.54 -27.47
C GLY A 32 -7.57 20.74 -28.01
N GLN A 33 -7.10 19.73 -27.28
CA GLN A 33 -6.01 18.85 -27.74
C GLN A 33 -6.58 17.67 -28.54
N PRO A 34 -5.98 17.31 -29.69
CA PRO A 34 -6.42 16.16 -30.47
C PRO A 34 -6.31 14.87 -29.64
N PHE A 35 -7.27 13.95 -29.82
CA PHE A 35 -7.26 12.62 -29.20
C PHE A 35 -7.19 12.61 -27.65
N GLY A 36 -7.89 13.54 -26.98
CA GLY A 36 -7.97 13.59 -25.52
C GLY A 36 -6.64 13.93 -24.82
N GLY A 37 -5.69 14.54 -25.55
CA GLY A 37 -4.38 14.93 -25.04
C GLY A 37 -3.38 13.78 -24.84
N ILE A 38 -3.73 12.54 -25.18
CA ILE A 38 -2.88 11.35 -24.94
C ILE A 38 -1.49 11.46 -25.59
N PRO A 39 -1.34 11.86 -26.86
CA PRO A 39 0.00 11.97 -27.47
C PRO A 39 0.87 13.01 -26.77
N THR A 40 0.29 14.15 -26.40
CA THR A 40 0.97 15.24 -25.69
C THR A 40 1.39 14.81 -24.29
N VAL A 41 0.48 14.19 -23.53
CA VAL A 41 0.74 13.65 -22.19
C VAL A 41 1.82 12.59 -22.26
N LEU A 42 1.77 11.68 -23.24
CA LEU A 42 2.79 10.65 -23.44
C LEU A 42 4.16 11.27 -23.70
N PHE A 43 4.26 12.22 -24.63
CA PHE A 43 5.52 12.90 -24.95
C PHE A 43 6.11 13.62 -23.73
N LEU A 44 5.29 14.40 -23.01
CA LEU A 44 5.71 15.10 -21.80
C LEU A 44 6.17 14.12 -20.70
N ASN A 45 5.43 13.03 -20.49
CA ASN A 45 5.80 12.01 -19.50
C ASN A 45 7.10 11.30 -19.88
N ILE A 46 7.34 10.99 -21.16
CA ILE A 46 8.61 10.40 -21.62
C ILE A 46 9.76 11.38 -21.38
N PHE A 47 9.60 12.65 -21.75
CA PHE A 47 10.62 13.67 -21.53
C PHE A 47 10.95 13.82 -20.03
N LEU A 48 9.93 13.96 -19.17
CA LEU A 48 10.13 14.07 -17.73
C LEU A 48 10.72 12.80 -17.12
N TRP A 49 10.35 11.62 -17.62
CA TRP A 49 10.94 10.36 -17.18
C TRP A 49 12.43 10.27 -17.51
N VAL A 50 12.85 10.72 -18.70
CA VAL A 50 14.28 10.82 -19.06
C VAL A 50 15.00 11.79 -18.11
N VAL A 51 14.41 12.95 -17.81
CA VAL A 51 14.97 13.91 -16.84
C VAL A 51 15.12 13.26 -15.46
N ILE A 52 14.09 12.54 -14.99
CA ILE A 52 14.12 11.80 -13.72
C ILE A 52 15.24 10.77 -13.69
N ILE A 53 15.43 10.01 -14.76
CA ILE A 53 16.53 9.03 -14.86
C ILE A 53 17.89 9.71 -14.84
N LEU A 54 18.05 10.84 -15.53
CA LEU A 54 19.30 11.60 -15.51
C LEU A 54 19.60 12.14 -14.10
N VAL A 55 18.59 12.72 -13.44
CA VAL A 55 18.69 13.19 -12.04
C VAL A 55 19.02 12.03 -11.11
N TYR A 56 18.37 10.86 -11.28
CA TYR A 56 18.67 9.67 -10.51
C TYR A 56 20.12 9.20 -10.73
N SER A 57 20.55 9.14 -11.99
CA SER A 57 21.90 8.73 -12.37
C SER A 57 22.99 9.69 -11.85
N PHE A 58 22.66 10.96 -11.67
CA PHE A 58 23.51 11.94 -11.00
C PHE A 58 23.48 11.76 -9.48
N LEU A 59 22.30 11.79 -8.85
CA LEU A 59 22.13 11.74 -7.40
C LEU A 59 22.69 10.46 -6.79
N ARG A 60 22.54 9.31 -7.45
CA ARG A 60 23.10 8.04 -6.97
C ARG A 60 24.62 8.09 -6.77
N LYS A 61 25.34 8.93 -7.54
CA LYS A 61 26.81 9.09 -7.50
C LYS A 61 27.22 10.31 -6.69
N ALA A 62 26.54 11.44 -6.87
CA ALA A 62 26.89 12.71 -6.25
C ALA A 62 26.43 12.80 -4.78
N ALA A 63 25.30 12.18 -4.43
CA ALA A 63 24.72 12.25 -3.09
C ALA A 63 25.14 11.06 -2.22
N TRP A 64 26.42 10.99 -1.84
CA TRP A 64 26.87 10.20 -0.69
C TRP A 64 26.49 8.70 -0.73
N ASP A 65 26.58 8.06 -1.90
CA ASP A 65 26.20 6.67 -2.15
C ASP A 65 24.74 6.32 -1.82
N TYR A 66 23.82 7.29 -1.92
CA TYR A 66 22.39 7.13 -1.59
C TYR A 66 21.71 5.95 -2.30
N GLY A 67 22.16 5.59 -3.50
CA GLY A 67 21.65 4.45 -4.27
C GLY A 67 22.15 3.07 -3.82
N ARG A 68 23.13 3.00 -2.91
CA ARG A 68 23.81 1.75 -2.49
C ARG A 68 23.88 1.55 -0.98
N LEU A 69 23.22 2.40 -0.20
CA LEU A 69 23.27 2.38 1.26
C LEU A 69 22.95 1.01 1.89
N ALA A 70 22.08 0.18 1.27
CA ALA A 70 21.76 -1.15 1.80
C ALA A 70 22.91 -2.17 1.67
N LEU A 71 23.83 -1.98 0.71
CA LEU A 71 25.03 -2.82 0.57
C LEU A 71 26.06 -2.53 1.68
N LEU A 72 26.16 -1.28 2.12
CA LEU A 72 27.11 -0.84 3.14
C LEU A 72 26.78 -1.36 4.55
N ILE A 73 25.52 -1.71 4.82
CA ILE A 73 25.09 -2.20 6.15
C ILE A 73 25.71 -3.55 6.49
N HIS A 74 25.98 -4.39 5.50
CA HIS A 74 26.61 -5.69 5.72
C HIS A 74 28.14 -5.64 5.77
N ASN A 75 28.76 -4.59 5.24
CA ASN A 75 30.21 -4.52 5.08
C ASN A 75 30.98 -3.89 6.26
N ASP A 76 30.34 -3.19 7.19
CA ASP A 76 31.05 -2.59 8.32
C ASP A 76 31.17 -3.53 9.52
N SER A 77 32.14 -4.43 9.37
CA SER A 77 32.81 -5.17 10.45
C SER A 77 33.28 -4.27 11.59
N LEU A 78 33.43 -2.95 11.40
CA LEU A 78 33.87 -2.04 12.46
C LEU A 78 32.92 -2.02 13.67
N THR A 79 31.60 -2.17 13.45
CA THR A 79 30.64 -2.23 14.56
C THR A 79 30.66 -3.57 15.29
N SER A 80 30.85 -4.70 14.61
CA SER A 80 31.01 -6.00 15.27
C SER A 80 32.39 -6.14 15.93
N LEU A 81 33.40 -5.46 15.40
CA LEU A 81 34.78 -5.43 15.90
C LEU A 81 34.96 -4.47 17.09
N ILE A 82 34.11 -3.45 17.22
CA ILE A 82 34.08 -2.54 18.38
C ILE A 82 33.10 -3.01 19.48
N TYR A 83 31.99 -3.67 19.13
CA TYR A 83 30.90 -4.00 20.09
C TYR A 83 30.67 -5.50 20.32
N GLY A 84 31.42 -6.41 19.71
CA GLY A 84 31.43 -7.83 20.08
C GLY A 84 30.13 -8.61 19.84
N GLU A 85 29.17 -8.10 19.09
CA GLU A 85 28.00 -8.89 18.67
C GLU A 85 28.39 -9.78 17.48
N GLN A 86 28.73 -11.04 17.79
CA GLN A 86 28.76 -12.13 16.81
C GLN A 86 27.34 -12.39 16.30
N SER A 87 26.88 -11.63 15.32
CA SER A 87 25.73 -12.06 14.52
C SER A 87 26.17 -13.29 13.73
N GLU A 88 25.52 -14.42 14.01
CA GLU A 88 25.76 -15.71 13.35
C GLU A 88 25.88 -15.55 11.83
N LYS A 89 27.00 -16.04 11.32
CA LYS A 89 27.37 -16.05 9.91
C LYS A 89 26.36 -16.88 9.11
N THR A 90 25.61 -16.23 8.24
CA THR A 90 25.26 -16.80 6.93
C THR A 90 25.89 -15.87 5.91
N SER A 91 26.90 -16.35 5.21
CA SER A 91 27.78 -15.63 4.28
C SER A 91 27.03 -15.10 3.04
N PRO A 92 26.91 -13.77 2.85
CA PRO A 92 26.52 -13.16 1.59
C PRO A 92 27.58 -12.13 1.13
N SER A 93 28.75 -12.08 1.78
CA SER A 93 29.76 -11.03 1.64
C SER A 93 30.36 -11.01 0.23
N ASP A 94 30.64 -12.19 -0.34
CA ASP A 94 31.45 -12.27 -1.56
C ASP A 94 30.65 -11.84 -2.80
N ILE A 95 29.35 -12.17 -2.86
CA ILE A 95 28.43 -11.75 -3.94
C ILE A 95 28.21 -10.23 -3.91
N SER A 96 28.15 -9.63 -2.71
CA SER A 96 27.91 -8.20 -2.55
C SER A 96 29.08 -7.35 -3.04
N LEU A 97 30.32 -7.83 -2.85
CA LEU A 97 31.56 -7.16 -3.26
C LEU A 97 31.78 -7.22 -4.79
N GLU A 98 31.48 -8.35 -5.44
CA GLU A 98 31.57 -8.46 -6.90
C GLU A 98 30.57 -7.55 -7.63
N MET A 99 29.35 -7.40 -7.11
CA MET A 99 28.32 -6.58 -7.74
C MET A 99 28.51 -5.07 -7.50
N GLU A 100 29.14 -4.68 -6.39
CA GLU A 100 29.56 -3.30 -6.14
C GLU A 100 30.61 -2.85 -7.16
N HIS A 101 31.49 -3.75 -7.61
CA HIS A 101 32.48 -3.49 -8.66
C HIS A 101 31.88 -3.39 -10.08
N LYS A 102 30.79 -4.10 -10.38
CA LYS A 102 30.11 -4.08 -11.69
C LYS A 102 29.31 -2.81 -11.99
N ASP A 103 29.02 -1.98 -10.99
CA ASP A 103 28.06 -0.87 -11.14
C ASP A 103 28.73 0.52 -11.28
N LYS A 104 29.95 0.64 -11.81
CA LYS A 104 30.67 1.94 -11.88
C LYS A 104 30.12 2.92 -12.95
N GLY A 105 29.36 2.46 -13.94
CA GLY A 105 28.83 3.27 -15.05
C GLY A 105 27.66 4.20 -14.65
N PHE A 106 27.33 5.19 -15.49
CA PHE A 106 26.12 6.02 -15.31
C PHE A 106 24.83 5.27 -15.69
N TYR A 107 24.91 4.32 -16.63
CA TYR A 107 23.80 3.48 -17.09
C TYR A 107 23.94 1.99 -16.69
N SER A 108 25.01 1.62 -15.97
CA SER A 108 25.26 0.23 -15.57
C SER A 108 24.13 -0.34 -14.73
N TRP A 109 23.43 0.51 -13.96
CA TRP A 109 22.33 0.07 -13.11
C TRP A 109 21.17 -0.53 -13.88
N PHE A 110 20.83 0.02 -15.04
CA PHE A 110 19.72 -0.46 -15.86
C PHE A 110 20.05 -1.85 -16.41
N PHE A 111 21.23 -1.99 -17.06
CA PHE A 111 21.69 -3.26 -17.59
C PHE A 111 21.88 -4.30 -16.48
N ASN A 112 22.51 -3.93 -15.36
CA ASN A 112 22.69 -4.84 -14.23
C ASN A 112 21.36 -5.36 -13.70
N THR A 113 20.32 -4.51 -13.61
CA THR A 113 18.97 -4.92 -13.18
C THR A 113 18.36 -5.96 -14.10
N VAL A 114 18.46 -5.75 -15.41
CA VAL A 114 17.89 -6.65 -16.41
C VAL A 114 18.67 -7.97 -16.46
N THR A 115 19.99 -7.93 -16.30
CA THR A 115 20.84 -9.12 -16.32
C THR A 115 20.86 -9.91 -15.00
N MET A 116 20.37 -9.32 -13.90
CA MET A 116 20.41 -9.93 -12.57
C MET A 116 19.54 -11.19 -12.52
N LYS A 117 20.14 -12.32 -12.13
CA LYS A 117 19.44 -13.60 -12.01
C LYS A 117 18.43 -13.54 -10.86
N ASN A 118 17.31 -14.22 -11.03
CA ASN A 118 16.28 -14.33 -9.99
C ASN A 118 16.84 -15.00 -8.72
N GLU A 119 17.77 -15.95 -8.85
CA GLU A 119 18.38 -16.67 -7.73
C GLU A 119 19.16 -15.73 -6.80
N ASP A 120 19.94 -14.81 -7.36
CA ASP A 120 20.74 -13.82 -6.62
C ASP A 120 19.84 -12.83 -5.86
N LEU A 121 18.70 -12.48 -6.44
CA LEU A 121 17.72 -11.60 -5.82
C LEU A 121 17.01 -12.29 -4.65
N ILE A 122 16.64 -13.55 -4.83
CA ILE A 122 15.92 -14.34 -3.82
C ILE A 122 16.84 -14.68 -2.65
N SER A 123 18.12 -15.01 -2.90
CA SER A 123 19.08 -15.31 -1.84
C SER A 123 19.30 -14.10 -0.92
N LYS A 124 19.31 -12.89 -1.48
CA LYS A 124 19.44 -11.62 -0.73
C LYS A 124 18.15 -11.18 -0.04
N CYS A 125 17.05 -11.16 -0.77
CA CYS A 125 15.80 -10.52 -0.31
C CYS A 125 14.84 -11.48 0.42
N GLY A 126 15.04 -12.79 0.28
CA GLY A 126 14.23 -13.82 0.90
C GLY A 126 13.03 -14.27 0.06
N ASP A 127 12.19 -15.11 0.67
CA ASP A 127 11.05 -15.78 0.01
C ASP A 127 9.90 -14.83 -0.34
N ASP A 128 9.63 -13.81 0.49
CA ASP A 128 8.55 -12.83 0.22
C ASP A 128 8.84 -12.04 -1.08
N ALA A 129 10.12 -11.77 -1.35
CA ALA A 129 10.55 -11.11 -2.58
C ALA A 129 10.32 -11.98 -3.82
N ARG A 130 10.59 -13.29 -3.70
CA ARG A 130 10.28 -14.26 -4.76
C ARG A 130 8.80 -14.20 -5.12
N ILE A 131 7.93 -14.29 -4.11
CA ILE A 131 6.47 -14.34 -4.31
C ILE A 131 5.98 -13.04 -4.98
N TYR A 132 6.45 -11.89 -4.49
CA TYR A 132 6.10 -10.58 -5.05
C TYR A 132 6.49 -10.43 -6.52
N ILE A 133 7.71 -10.80 -6.88
CA ILE A 133 8.24 -10.65 -8.25
C ILE A 133 7.60 -11.64 -9.20
N MET A 134 7.36 -12.88 -8.73
CA MET A 134 6.62 -13.88 -9.50
C MET A 134 5.19 -13.40 -9.76
N PHE A 135 4.52 -12.80 -8.78
CA PHE A 135 3.19 -12.23 -8.95
C PHE A 135 3.16 -11.15 -10.03
N GLN A 136 4.10 -10.20 -10.00
CA GLN A 136 4.24 -9.19 -11.06
C GLN A 136 4.43 -9.82 -12.45
N TYR A 137 5.29 -10.82 -12.54
CA TYR A 137 5.57 -11.51 -13.79
C TYR A 137 4.31 -12.21 -14.36
N HIS A 138 3.52 -12.86 -13.51
CA HIS A 138 2.25 -13.47 -13.93
C HIS A 138 1.25 -12.42 -14.44
N LEU A 139 1.18 -11.25 -13.81
CA LEU A 139 0.33 -10.15 -14.27
C LEU A 139 0.81 -9.57 -15.61
N ILE A 140 2.11 -9.47 -15.84
CA ILE A 140 2.66 -9.04 -17.13
C ILE A 140 2.24 -10.00 -18.25
N ILE A 141 2.40 -11.31 -18.04
CA ILE A 141 1.97 -12.32 -19.02
C ILE A 141 0.47 -12.22 -19.28
N PHE A 142 -0.34 -12.12 -18.22
CA PHE A 142 -1.78 -11.98 -18.32
C PHE A 142 -2.17 -10.74 -19.15
N MET A 143 -1.56 -9.58 -18.84
CA MET A 143 -1.81 -8.34 -19.58
C MET A 143 -1.36 -8.40 -21.05
N LEU A 144 -0.27 -9.11 -21.35
CA LEU A 144 0.17 -9.34 -22.72
C LEU A 144 -0.86 -10.18 -23.50
N ILE A 145 -1.42 -11.22 -22.88
CA ILE A 145 -2.48 -12.03 -23.49
C ILE A 145 -3.74 -11.20 -23.72
N LEU A 146 -4.13 -10.33 -22.79
CA LEU A 146 -5.30 -9.43 -22.96
C LEU A 146 -5.10 -8.37 -24.06
N CYS A 147 -3.86 -7.94 -24.28
CA CYS A 147 -3.52 -6.93 -25.27
C CYS A 147 -3.90 -7.38 -26.70
N ILE A 148 -3.72 -8.67 -27.01
CA ILE A 148 -3.99 -9.26 -28.33
C ILE A 148 -5.47 -9.08 -28.75
N PRO A 149 -6.48 -9.58 -28.01
CA PRO A 149 -7.88 -9.37 -28.38
C PRO A 149 -8.33 -7.91 -28.21
N SER A 150 -7.77 -7.16 -27.26
CA SER A 150 -8.12 -5.75 -27.06
C SER A 150 -7.78 -4.90 -28.28
N LEU A 151 -6.55 -5.02 -28.80
CA LEU A 151 -6.10 -4.25 -29.96
C LEU A 151 -6.47 -4.90 -31.29
N GLY A 152 -6.51 -6.23 -31.38
CA GLY A 152 -6.75 -6.96 -32.61
C GLY A 152 -8.23 -7.12 -32.97
N ILE A 153 -9.13 -7.11 -32.00
CA ILE A 153 -10.57 -7.38 -32.22
C ILE A 153 -11.42 -6.21 -31.72
N ILE A 154 -11.33 -5.86 -30.42
CA ILE A 154 -12.23 -4.88 -29.79
C ILE A 154 -12.01 -3.47 -30.36
N LEU A 155 -10.75 -3.04 -30.49
CA LEU A 155 -10.43 -1.70 -30.98
C LEU A 155 -10.91 -1.45 -32.43
N PRO A 156 -10.62 -2.31 -33.43
CA PRO A 156 -11.15 -2.14 -34.78
C PRO A 156 -12.68 -2.09 -34.83
N ILE A 157 -13.34 -2.95 -34.03
CA ILE A 157 -14.80 -2.99 -33.91
C ILE A 157 -15.37 -1.67 -33.37
N ASN A 158 -14.73 -1.08 -32.36
CA ASN A 158 -15.16 0.21 -31.84
C ASN A 158 -15.00 1.30 -32.90
N TYR A 159 -13.88 1.27 -33.63
CA TYR A 159 -13.55 2.28 -34.64
C TYR A 159 -14.51 2.26 -35.85
N THR A 160 -15.02 1.09 -36.24
CA THR A 160 -16.00 0.93 -37.32
C THR A 160 -17.42 1.36 -36.93
N GLY A 161 -17.67 1.69 -35.65
CA GLY A 161 -18.93 2.24 -35.20
C GLY A 161 -19.31 3.56 -35.88
N THR A 162 -20.60 3.84 -35.97
CA THR A 162 -21.19 4.95 -36.75
C THR A 162 -21.86 6.02 -35.88
N VAL A 163 -21.82 5.91 -34.55
CA VAL A 163 -22.57 6.79 -33.65
C VAL A 163 -21.91 8.16 -33.48
N LEU A 164 -20.58 8.23 -33.51
CA LEU A 164 -19.84 9.47 -33.27
C LEU A 164 -19.31 10.08 -34.57
N ASP A 165 -19.31 11.42 -34.64
CA ASP A 165 -18.73 12.17 -35.75
C ASP A 165 -17.23 11.92 -35.92
N TRP A 166 -16.74 12.12 -37.16
CA TRP A 166 -15.32 11.96 -37.52
C TRP A 166 -14.37 12.84 -36.70
N ASN A 167 -14.86 13.98 -36.20
CA ASN A 167 -14.10 14.92 -35.36
C ASN A 167 -13.91 14.43 -33.92
N SER A 168 -14.67 13.42 -33.47
CA SER A 168 -14.60 12.84 -32.13
C SER A 168 -13.48 11.79 -32.01
N HIS A 169 -12.25 12.19 -32.35
CA HIS A 169 -11.07 11.32 -32.56
C HIS A 169 -10.93 10.18 -31.53
N PHE A 170 -10.89 10.49 -30.23
CA PHE A 170 -10.72 9.48 -29.18
C PHE A 170 -11.98 8.65 -28.96
N GLY A 171 -13.15 9.28 -28.96
CA GLY A 171 -14.40 8.59 -28.65
C GLY A 171 -14.74 7.46 -29.62
N ARG A 172 -14.27 7.56 -30.87
CA ARG A 172 -14.39 6.49 -31.86
C ARG A 172 -13.67 5.19 -31.49
N THR A 173 -12.67 5.25 -30.62
CA THR A 173 -11.94 4.06 -30.16
C THR A 173 -12.63 3.34 -29.01
N THR A 174 -13.72 3.92 -28.48
CA THR A 174 -14.44 3.42 -27.31
C THR A 174 -15.74 2.73 -27.71
N ILE A 175 -16.26 1.90 -26.80
CA ILE A 175 -17.55 1.19 -26.97
C ILE A 175 -18.73 2.13 -27.24
N VAL A 176 -18.61 3.42 -26.90
CA VAL A 176 -19.63 4.45 -27.13
C VAL A 176 -19.89 4.64 -28.63
N ASN A 177 -18.93 4.39 -29.51
CA ASN A 177 -19.11 4.56 -30.95
C ASN A 177 -19.97 3.45 -31.59
N VAL A 178 -20.17 2.32 -30.91
CA VAL A 178 -20.97 1.19 -31.40
C VAL A 178 -22.46 1.50 -31.23
N SER A 179 -23.27 1.26 -32.26
CA SER A 179 -24.72 1.50 -32.21
C SER A 179 -25.45 0.53 -31.29
N ILE A 180 -26.57 0.99 -30.71
CA ILE A 180 -27.38 0.24 -29.75
C ILE A 180 -28.02 -1.00 -30.40
N GLU A 181 -28.33 -0.91 -31.70
CA GLU A 181 -28.94 -1.99 -32.49
C GLU A 181 -27.92 -3.03 -32.99
N SER A 182 -26.63 -2.76 -32.84
CA SER A 182 -25.59 -3.64 -33.37
C SER A 182 -25.43 -4.91 -32.54
N LYS A 183 -25.47 -6.07 -33.21
CA LYS A 183 -25.16 -7.38 -32.60
C LYS A 183 -23.73 -7.48 -32.08
N VAL A 184 -22.85 -6.56 -32.48
CA VAL A 184 -21.44 -6.55 -32.09
C VAL A 184 -21.23 -6.25 -30.60
N LEU A 185 -22.24 -5.69 -29.92
CA LEU A 185 -22.18 -5.47 -28.48
C LEU A 185 -22.15 -6.77 -27.66
N TRP A 186 -22.63 -7.89 -28.22
CA TRP A 186 -22.47 -9.22 -27.63
C TRP A 186 -21.01 -9.61 -27.45
N LEU A 187 -20.17 -9.24 -28.42
CA LEU A 187 -18.75 -9.55 -28.39
C LEU A 187 -18.08 -8.93 -27.16
N HIS A 188 -18.40 -7.68 -26.82
CA HIS A 188 -17.90 -6.99 -25.63
C HIS A 188 -18.28 -7.69 -24.33
N SER A 189 -19.54 -8.13 -24.22
CA SER A 189 -20.02 -8.85 -23.03
C SER A 189 -19.37 -10.24 -22.90
N CYS A 190 -19.21 -10.96 -24.00
CA CYS A 190 -18.52 -12.26 -24.02
C CYS A 190 -17.03 -12.13 -23.67
N PHE A 191 -16.32 -11.15 -24.23
CA PHE A 191 -14.92 -10.90 -23.88
C PHE A 191 -14.76 -10.49 -22.42
N SER A 192 -15.71 -9.77 -21.84
CA SER A 192 -15.69 -9.45 -20.40
C SER A 192 -15.68 -10.68 -19.52
N PHE A 193 -16.54 -11.64 -19.85
CA PHE A 193 -16.61 -12.89 -19.12
C PHE A 193 -15.37 -13.76 -19.35
N LEU A 194 -14.85 -13.79 -20.58
CA LEU A 194 -13.60 -14.49 -20.92
C LEU A 194 -12.40 -13.92 -20.14
N TYR A 195 -12.30 -12.59 -20.02
CA TYR A 195 -11.21 -11.94 -19.27
C TYR A 195 -11.25 -12.29 -17.79
N PHE A 196 -12.44 -12.39 -17.20
CA PHE A 196 -12.62 -12.89 -15.84
C PHE A 196 -12.16 -14.34 -15.69
N LEU A 197 -12.61 -15.24 -16.57
CA LEU A 197 -12.22 -16.65 -16.53
C LEU A 197 -10.70 -16.84 -16.68
N LEU A 198 -10.09 -16.14 -17.64
CA LEU A 198 -8.66 -16.17 -17.86
C LEU A 198 -7.90 -15.66 -16.62
N ASN A 199 -8.35 -14.55 -16.03
CA ASN A 199 -7.75 -14.02 -14.81
C ASN A 199 -7.80 -15.04 -13.67
N LEU A 200 -8.96 -15.68 -13.48
CA LEU A 200 -9.15 -16.67 -12.43
C LEU A 200 -8.22 -17.88 -12.60
N VAL A 201 -8.05 -18.39 -13.83
CA VAL A 201 -7.12 -19.48 -14.14
C VAL A 201 -5.68 -19.06 -13.85
N PHE A 202 -5.28 -17.85 -14.25
CA PHE A 202 -3.93 -17.31 -13.99
C PHE A 202 -3.66 -17.14 -12.49
N MET A 203 -4.63 -16.62 -11.73
CA MET A 203 -4.51 -16.45 -10.28
C MET A 203 -4.51 -17.80 -9.56
N ALA A 204 -5.33 -18.76 -10.00
CA ALA A 204 -5.30 -20.13 -9.48
C ALA A 204 -3.93 -20.80 -9.73
N HIS A 205 -3.37 -20.66 -10.94
CA HIS A 205 -2.03 -21.17 -11.25
C HIS A 205 -0.95 -20.52 -10.37
N HIS A 206 -1.03 -19.20 -10.15
CA HIS A 206 -0.12 -18.51 -9.23
C HIS A 206 -0.23 -19.04 -7.80
N CYS A 207 -1.45 -19.31 -7.31
CA CYS A 207 -1.68 -19.93 -6.01
C CYS A 207 -1.10 -21.35 -5.91
N LEU A 208 -1.11 -22.13 -6.97
CA LEU A 208 -0.49 -23.47 -6.96
C LEU A 208 1.03 -23.39 -6.82
N GLY A 209 1.66 -22.37 -7.42
CA GLY A 209 3.10 -22.09 -7.26
C GLY A 209 3.47 -21.44 -5.92
N PHE A 210 2.48 -21.12 -5.07
CA PHE A 210 2.64 -20.33 -3.85
C PHE A 210 3.27 -21.11 -2.69
N VAL A 211 3.45 -22.44 -2.79
CA VAL A 211 3.94 -23.29 -1.68
C VAL A 211 5.25 -22.73 -1.10
N PRO A 212 5.23 -22.15 0.11
CA PRO A 212 6.43 -21.61 0.73
C PRO A 212 7.36 -22.77 1.04
N LYS A 213 8.58 -22.77 0.47
CA LYS A 213 9.59 -23.82 0.73
C LYS A 213 9.96 -23.92 2.22
N ARG A 214 9.62 -22.92 3.05
CA ARG A 214 9.84 -22.92 4.51
C ARG A 214 8.70 -22.24 5.27
N SER A 215 7.58 -22.93 5.50
CA SER A 215 6.68 -22.49 6.56
C SER A 215 7.32 -22.78 7.91
N TYR A 216 8.01 -21.78 8.49
CA TYR A 216 8.58 -21.79 9.85
C TYR A 216 7.50 -21.77 10.96
N LYS A 217 6.34 -22.41 10.76
CA LYS A 217 5.29 -22.49 11.78
C LYS A 217 5.30 -23.87 12.46
N VAL A 218 6.47 -24.25 12.96
CA VAL A 218 6.59 -25.14 14.12
C VAL A 218 6.94 -24.24 15.31
N THR A 219 5.98 -23.41 15.72
CA THR A 219 6.18 -22.49 16.85
C THR A 219 5.87 -23.25 18.13
N ARG A 220 6.92 -23.45 18.92
CA ARG A 220 6.84 -24.01 20.28
C ARG A 220 6.29 -23.00 21.29
N THR A 221 5.91 -21.80 20.85
CA THR A 221 5.50 -20.70 21.73
C THR A 221 4.08 -20.26 21.40
N LEU A 222 3.24 -20.14 22.42
CA LEU A 222 1.90 -19.59 22.34
C LEU A 222 1.88 -18.17 22.89
N MET A 223 1.16 -17.29 22.20
CA MET A 223 0.78 -15.97 22.64
C MET A 223 -0.62 -16.05 23.27
N ILE A 224 -0.72 -15.76 24.57
CA ILE A 224 -1.97 -15.88 25.33
C ILE A 224 -2.38 -14.50 25.84
N THR A 225 -3.58 -14.08 25.48
CA THR A 225 -4.18 -12.80 25.87
C THR A 225 -5.35 -13.00 26.84
N TYR A 226 -5.70 -11.94 27.58
CA TYR A 226 -6.73 -11.92 28.62
C TYR A 226 -6.36 -12.69 29.89
N VAL A 227 -5.06 -12.77 30.19
CA VAL A 227 -4.57 -13.30 31.46
C VAL A 227 -4.79 -12.24 32.55
N PRO A 228 -5.40 -12.57 33.71
CA PRO A 228 -5.60 -11.63 34.80
C PRO A 228 -4.28 -10.98 35.22
N THR A 229 -4.25 -9.66 35.44
CA THR A 229 -3.04 -8.88 35.78
C THR A 229 -2.55 -9.04 37.22
N ASP A 230 -3.27 -9.79 38.06
CA ASP A 230 -2.93 -10.02 39.46
C ASP A 230 -1.94 -11.20 39.67
N ILE A 231 -1.91 -12.15 38.73
CA ILE A 231 -1.07 -13.36 38.76
C ILE A 231 0.41 -13.05 38.44
N GLN A 232 1.25 -12.84 39.45
CA GLN A 232 2.67 -12.55 39.24
C GLN A 232 3.54 -13.81 39.09
N ASP A 233 3.10 -14.93 39.67
CA ASP A 233 3.89 -16.16 39.72
C ASP A 233 3.73 -16.99 38.43
N PRO A 234 4.82 -17.30 37.71
CA PRO A 234 4.77 -18.14 36.51
C PRO A 234 4.36 -19.59 36.82
N GLU A 235 4.64 -20.06 38.04
CA GLU A 235 4.35 -21.43 38.50
C GLU A 235 2.85 -21.77 38.42
N ILE A 236 1.96 -20.80 38.66
CA ILE A 236 0.51 -21.02 38.58
C ILE A 236 0.10 -21.34 37.13
N ILE A 237 0.73 -20.69 36.15
CA ILE A 237 0.47 -20.93 34.73
C ILE A 237 1.07 -22.27 34.30
N ILE A 238 2.27 -22.60 34.78
CA ILE A 238 2.89 -23.92 34.53
C ILE A 238 2.01 -25.04 35.09
N LYS A 239 1.52 -24.89 36.32
CA LYS A 239 0.61 -25.83 36.97
C LYS A 239 -0.68 -26.02 36.17
N HIS A 240 -1.27 -24.94 35.65
CA HIS A 240 -2.45 -25.03 34.77
C HIS A 240 -2.20 -25.95 33.58
N PHE A 241 -1.12 -25.72 32.83
CA PHE A 241 -0.83 -26.50 31.62
C PHE A 241 -0.44 -27.94 31.92
N HIS A 242 0.27 -28.19 33.02
CA HIS A 242 0.67 -29.53 33.43
C HIS A 242 -0.54 -30.38 33.86
N GLU A 243 -1.52 -29.79 34.56
CA GLU A 243 -2.74 -30.49 34.99
C GLU A 243 -3.77 -30.63 33.86
N ALA A 244 -3.97 -29.58 33.05
CA ALA A 244 -4.96 -29.59 31.97
C ALA A 244 -4.53 -30.45 30.77
N TYR A 245 -3.21 -30.60 30.54
CA TYR A 245 -2.66 -31.35 29.42
C TYR A 245 -1.59 -32.34 29.90
N PRO A 246 -1.94 -33.62 30.12
CA PRO A 246 -0.99 -34.64 30.53
C PRO A 246 0.18 -34.77 29.53
N GLY A 247 1.42 -34.84 30.04
CA GLY A 247 2.63 -34.89 29.22
C GLY A 247 3.06 -33.53 28.63
N CYS A 248 2.40 -32.44 28.98
CA CYS A 248 2.80 -31.09 28.59
C CYS A 248 3.95 -30.57 29.47
N VAL A 249 5.11 -30.35 28.86
CA VAL A 249 6.24 -29.69 29.51
C VAL A 249 6.35 -28.24 29.05
N VAL A 250 6.09 -27.31 29.97
CA VAL A 250 6.29 -25.87 29.77
C VAL A 250 7.76 -25.55 30.07
N THR A 251 8.48 -25.01 29.09
CA THR A 251 9.89 -24.63 29.27
C THR A 251 10.04 -23.24 29.86
N ARG A 252 9.16 -22.31 29.48
CA ARG A 252 9.24 -20.93 29.95
C ARG A 252 7.92 -20.20 29.86
N VAL A 253 7.64 -19.37 30.86
CA VAL A 253 6.54 -18.39 30.86
C VAL A 253 7.14 -16.99 30.91
N HIS A 254 6.74 -16.14 29.97
CA HIS A 254 7.18 -14.76 29.86
C HIS A 254 5.97 -13.82 30.00
N PHE A 255 5.96 -13.05 31.08
CA PHE A 255 5.02 -11.94 31.26
C PHE A 255 5.41 -10.73 30.40
N CYS A 256 4.41 -10.08 29.81
CA CYS A 256 4.62 -8.86 29.03
C CYS A 256 4.34 -7.62 29.88
N TYR A 257 5.07 -6.54 29.60
CA TYR A 257 4.99 -5.26 30.32
C TYR A 257 4.93 -4.09 29.33
N ASP A 258 4.45 -2.93 29.77
CA ASP A 258 4.53 -1.71 28.96
C ASP A 258 5.97 -1.18 28.94
N VAL A 259 6.69 -1.47 27.85
CA VAL A 259 8.10 -1.13 27.65
C VAL A 259 8.30 0.04 26.69
N ARG A 260 7.25 0.80 26.34
CA ARG A 260 7.34 1.89 25.34
C ARG A 260 8.41 2.92 25.67
N MET A 261 8.31 3.50 26.86
CA MET A 261 9.24 4.51 27.35
C MET A 261 10.64 3.92 27.55
N LEU A 262 10.73 2.70 28.05
CA LEU A 262 12.00 2.00 28.25
C LEU A 262 12.76 1.79 26.92
N ILE A 263 12.06 1.41 25.85
CA ILE A 263 12.67 1.25 24.51
C ILE A 263 13.14 2.60 23.96
N GLU A 264 12.38 3.67 24.19
CA GLU A 264 12.76 5.01 23.75
C GLU A 264 14.00 5.54 24.48
N LEU A 265 14.04 5.40 25.81
CA LEU A 265 15.20 5.73 26.63
C LEU A 265 16.43 4.90 26.25
N ASP A 266 16.26 3.60 26.00
CA ASP A 266 17.38 2.74 25.59
C ASP A 266 17.94 3.13 24.21
N ASP A 267 17.09 3.52 23.26
CA ASP A 267 17.52 3.99 21.94
C ASP A 267 18.30 5.32 22.05
N GLN A 268 17.81 6.25 22.86
CA GLN A 268 18.50 7.51 23.16
C GLN A 268 19.83 7.26 23.87
N ARG A 269 19.86 6.35 24.87
CA ARG A 269 21.06 5.98 25.61
C ARG A 269 22.11 5.36 24.68
N ARG A 270 21.73 4.40 23.84
CA ARG A 270 22.62 3.79 22.84
C ARG A 270 23.13 4.82 21.83
N HIS A 271 22.31 5.81 21.48
CA HIS A 271 22.75 6.92 20.64
C HIS A 271 23.82 7.77 21.34
N ALA A 272 23.61 8.13 22.61
CA ALA A 272 24.57 8.89 23.40
C ALA A 272 25.90 8.13 23.58
N MET A 273 25.83 6.84 23.93
CA MET A 273 26.99 5.95 24.08
C MET A 273 27.84 5.88 22.80
N ARG A 274 27.19 5.75 21.62
CA ARG A 274 27.89 5.76 20.32
C ARG A 274 28.55 7.11 20.05
N GLY A 275 27.87 8.21 20.41
CA GLY A 275 28.43 9.56 20.35
C GLY A 275 29.70 9.68 21.17
N ARG A 276 29.67 9.25 22.44
CA ARG A 276 30.83 9.26 23.34
C ARG A 276 31.98 8.46 22.76
N LEU A 277 31.76 7.18 22.42
CA LEU A 277 32.80 6.30 21.90
C LEU A 277 33.47 6.85 20.63
N TYR A 278 32.68 7.46 19.73
CA TYR A 278 33.20 8.13 18.55
C TYR A 278 34.13 9.31 18.91
N TYR A 279 33.68 10.19 19.82
CA TYR A 279 34.46 11.36 20.20
C TYR A 279 35.67 11.03 21.07
N THR A 280 35.61 10.02 21.94
CA THR A 280 36.79 9.49 22.66
C THR A 280 37.84 8.97 21.67
N ALA A 281 37.42 8.20 20.66
CA ALA A 281 38.34 7.70 19.63
C ALA A 281 38.95 8.84 18.79
N LYS A 282 38.17 9.88 18.50
CA LYS A 282 38.63 11.07 17.77
C LYS A 282 39.55 11.94 18.64
N ALA A 283 39.24 12.11 19.92
CA ALA A 283 40.04 12.85 20.88
C ALA A 283 41.45 12.26 21.03
N LYS A 284 41.55 10.92 21.05
CA LYS A 284 42.85 10.22 21.05
C LYS A 284 43.71 10.47 19.81
N LYS A 285 43.10 10.78 18.65
CA LYS A 285 43.80 10.98 17.37
C LYS A 285 44.10 12.44 17.05
N SER A 286 43.14 13.33 17.27
CA SER A 286 43.18 14.74 16.82
C SER A 286 43.02 15.75 17.95
N GLY A 287 43.00 15.31 19.21
CA GLY A 287 42.70 16.17 20.36
C GLY A 287 41.21 16.45 20.55
N LYS A 288 40.88 17.19 21.61
CA LYS A 288 39.50 17.49 22.02
C LYS A 288 38.70 18.20 20.93
N VAL A 289 37.45 17.80 20.76
CA VAL A 289 36.55 18.35 19.73
C VAL A 289 35.40 19.08 20.39
N MET A 290 35.22 20.34 20.04
CA MET A 290 34.11 21.16 20.51
C MET A 290 32.90 21.03 19.58
N ILE A 291 31.69 20.87 20.14
CA ILE A 291 30.44 20.80 19.40
C ILE A 291 29.44 21.85 19.90
N LYS A 292 28.52 22.24 19.02
CA LYS A 292 27.35 23.07 19.36
C LYS A 292 26.14 22.16 19.50
N THR A 293 25.44 22.24 20.63
CA THR A 293 24.35 21.29 20.97
C THR A 293 23.02 21.63 20.30
N HIS A 294 22.79 22.88 19.94
CA HIS A 294 21.50 23.32 19.40
C HIS A 294 21.32 22.91 17.92
N PRO A 295 20.17 22.35 17.51
CA PRO A 295 19.92 21.93 16.11
C PRO A 295 20.07 23.07 15.09
N CYS A 296 19.67 24.29 15.46
CA CYS A 296 19.77 25.46 14.58
C CYS A 296 21.18 26.08 14.56
N SER A 297 22.14 25.55 15.31
CA SER A 297 23.51 26.09 15.37
C SER A 297 24.25 26.04 14.04
N ARG A 298 23.85 25.13 13.14
CA ARG A 298 24.34 25.04 11.76
C ARG A 298 23.61 25.95 10.77
N LEU A 299 22.37 26.36 11.09
CA LEU A 299 21.57 27.26 10.25
C LEU A 299 21.96 28.73 10.44
N CYS A 300 22.52 29.09 11.59
CA CYS A 300 23.01 30.44 11.79
C CYS A 300 24.39 30.60 11.15
N PHE A 301 24.45 31.37 10.06
CA PHE A 301 25.69 31.84 9.43
C PHE A 301 26.36 32.97 10.22
N CYS A 302 25.78 33.35 11.35
CA CYS A 302 26.23 34.41 12.22
C CYS A 302 27.51 33.96 12.98
N LYS A 303 28.64 34.66 12.78
CA LYS A 303 29.90 34.44 13.53
C LYS A 303 29.88 35.02 14.95
N CYS A 304 28.71 35.38 15.48
CA CYS A 304 28.57 35.89 16.85
C CYS A 304 28.89 34.79 17.87
N TRP A 305 29.85 35.08 18.74
CA TRP A 305 30.28 34.19 19.82
C TRP A 305 29.18 33.92 20.87
N THR A 306 28.13 34.74 20.87
CA THR A 306 26.99 34.68 21.79
C THR A 306 25.85 33.77 21.33
N CYS A 307 25.86 33.32 20.07
CA CYS A 307 24.68 32.72 19.47
C CYS A 307 24.48 31.24 19.85
N PHE A 308 25.54 30.46 20.09
CA PHE A 308 25.45 29.09 20.60
C PHE A 308 26.70 28.70 21.41
N LYS A 309 26.50 28.17 22.62
CA LYS A 309 27.59 27.67 23.49
C LYS A 309 28.25 26.44 22.87
N GLU A 310 29.58 26.48 22.75
CA GLU A 310 30.40 25.33 22.39
C GLU A 310 30.75 24.53 23.65
N VAL A 311 30.62 23.21 23.57
CA VAL A 311 30.91 22.28 24.67
C VAL A 311 31.81 21.16 24.18
N ASP A 312 32.61 20.59 25.08
CA ASP A 312 33.41 19.40 24.77
C ASP A 312 32.47 18.24 24.43
N ALA A 313 32.64 17.66 23.25
CA ALA A 313 31.78 16.61 22.74
C ALA A 313 31.86 15.34 23.58
N GLU A 314 33.04 14.97 24.06
CA GLU A 314 33.23 13.78 24.88
C GLU A 314 32.52 13.95 26.22
N GLN A 315 32.70 15.10 26.86
CA GLN A 315 32.03 15.41 28.12
C GLN A 315 30.50 15.44 27.97
N TYR A 316 29.99 16.16 26.96
CA TYR A 316 28.55 16.25 26.70
C TYR A 316 27.89 14.88 26.50
N TYR A 317 28.47 14.02 25.66
CA TYR A 317 27.91 12.69 25.43
C TYR A 317 28.06 11.76 26.64
N SER A 318 29.08 11.96 27.48
CA SER A 318 29.24 11.22 28.74
C SER A 318 28.17 11.59 29.76
N GLU A 319 27.96 12.89 30.00
CA GLU A 319 26.91 13.39 30.88
C GLU A 319 25.51 12.96 30.39
N LEU A 320 25.28 12.99 29.08
CA LEU A 320 24.02 12.56 28.48
C LEU A 320 23.80 11.04 28.63
N GLU A 321 24.84 10.22 28.44
CA GLU A 321 24.75 8.77 28.65
C GLU A 321 24.44 8.44 30.11
N GLU A 322 25.05 9.14 31.06
CA GLU A 322 24.82 8.98 32.49
C GLU A 322 23.36 9.33 32.86
N GLN A 323 22.90 10.53 32.47
CA GLN A 323 21.51 10.96 32.70
C GLN A 323 20.49 9.98 32.13
N LEU A 324 20.68 9.53 30.88
CA LEU A 324 19.78 8.57 30.24
C LEU A 324 19.87 7.18 30.88
N THR A 325 21.01 6.81 31.45
CA THR A 325 21.18 5.55 32.17
C THR A 325 20.41 5.58 33.50
N ASP A 326 20.45 6.70 34.21
CA ASP A 326 19.69 6.89 35.44
C ASP A 326 18.18 6.87 35.19
N GLU A 327 17.71 7.60 34.17
CA GLU A 327 16.30 7.57 33.75
C GLU A 327 15.87 6.18 33.30
N PHE A 328 16.72 5.47 32.54
CA PHE A 328 16.46 4.09 32.13
C PHE A 328 16.32 3.15 33.33
N ASN A 329 17.22 3.24 34.32
CA ASN A 329 17.18 2.42 35.53
C ASN A 329 15.95 2.73 36.39
N ALA A 330 15.59 4.01 36.50
CA ALA A 330 14.38 4.44 37.20
C ALA A 330 13.12 3.87 36.53
N GLU A 331 13.02 3.92 35.21
CA GLU A 331 11.89 3.37 34.47
C GLU A 331 11.89 1.84 34.48
N LEU A 332 13.05 1.18 34.41
CA LEU A 332 13.18 -0.28 34.49
C LEU A 332 12.56 -0.84 35.77
N ASN A 333 12.76 -0.16 36.89
CA ASN A 333 12.15 -0.53 38.17
C ASN A 333 10.61 -0.35 38.16
N ARG A 334 10.11 0.68 37.46
CA ARG A 334 8.67 0.96 37.32
C ARG A 334 7.95 0.01 36.35
N VAL A 335 8.64 -0.51 35.33
CA VAL A 335 8.04 -1.40 34.30
C VAL A 335 7.41 -2.65 34.91
N ARG A 336 7.97 -3.19 36.00
CA ARG A 336 7.42 -4.35 36.71
C ARG A 336 5.99 -4.12 37.23
N LEU A 337 5.65 -2.87 37.55
CA LEU A 337 4.30 -2.48 38.00
C LEU A 337 3.32 -2.34 36.83
N LYS A 338 3.80 -2.17 35.60
CA LYS A 338 3.00 -1.95 34.38
C LYS A 338 2.77 -3.26 33.62
N ARG A 339 2.23 -4.28 34.30
CA ARG A 339 1.99 -5.62 33.72
C ARG A 339 0.83 -5.60 32.71
N LEU A 340 1.02 -6.28 31.59
CA LEU A 340 0.00 -6.46 30.56
C LEU A 340 -0.74 -7.79 30.76
N ASP A 341 -2.00 -7.87 30.31
CA ASP A 341 -2.81 -9.09 30.24
C ASP A 341 -2.41 -9.99 29.04
N LEU A 342 -1.10 -10.15 28.85
CA LEU A 342 -0.49 -10.89 27.74
C LEU A 342 0.75 -11.65 28.24
N ILE A 343 0.86 -12.91 27.84
CA ILE A 343 2.01 -13.76 28.13
C ILE A 343 2.45 -14.54 26.89
N PHE A 344 3.72 -14.89 26.86
CA PHE A 344 4.27 -15.91 25.95
C PHE A 344 4.61 -17.16 26.74
N VAL A 345 4.10 -18.30 26.31
CA VAL A 345 4.36 -19.59 26.93
C VAL A 345 5.06 -20.49 25.93
N THR A 346 6.26 -20.94 26.27
CA THR A 346 7.07 -21.82 25.44
C THR A 346 6.98 -23.24 25.96
N PHE A 347 6.80 -24.18 25.04
CA PHE A 347 6.59 -25.60 25.30
C PHE A 347 7.75 -26.43 24.75
N GLN A 348 7.90 -27.64 25.26
CA GLN A 348 8.88 -28.60 24.75
C GLN A 348 8.45 -29.20 23.39
N ASP A 349 7.16 -29.33 23.12
CA ASP A 349 6.70 -29.92 21.86
C ASP A 349 5.76 -29.00 21.11
N ALA A 350 6.02 -28.84 19.81
CA ALA A 350 5.15 -28.05 18.94
C ALA A 350 3.82 -28.75 18.62
N ARG A 351 3.73 -30.07 18.84
CA ARG A 351 2.46 -30.80 18.75
C ARG A 351 1.51 -30.36 19.85
N MET A 352 2.04 -30.18 21.05
CA MET A 352 1.27 -29.72 22.21
C MET A 352 0.73 -28.30 21.98
N THR A 353 1.52 -27.40 21.39
CA THR A 353 1.04 -26.04 21.08
C THR A 353 -0.12 -26.03 20.08
N LYS A 354 -0.10 -26.92 19.08
CA LYS A 354 -1.21 -27.10 18.13
C LYS A 354 -2.46 -27.64 18.84
N HIS A 355 -2.30 -28.65 19.70
CA HIS A 355 -3.40 -29.24 20.46
C HIS A 355 -4.08 -28.23 21.40
N ILE A 356 -3.28 -27.51 22.21
CA ILE A 356 -3.79 -26.45 23.10
C ILE A 356 -4.50 -25.37 22.27
N ARG A 357 -3.94 -24.93 21.15
CA ARG A 357 -4.58 -23.92 20.29
C ARG A 357 -5.93 -24.39 19.76
N GLU A 358 -6.06 -25.67 19.41
CA GLU A 358 -7.31 -26.26 18.92
C GLU A 358 -8.37 -26.34 20.01
N ASP A 359 -7.98 -26.71 21.24
CA ASP A 359 -8.87 -26.73 22.41
C ASP A 359 -9.44 -25.34 22.72
N TYR A 360 -8.60 -24.31 22.67
CA TYR A 360 -9.01 -22.92 22.89
C TYR A 360 -9.74 -22.26 21.69
N LYS A 361 -9.90 -22.96 20.55
CA LYS A 361 -10.46 -22.38 19.32
C LYS A 361 -11.94 -21.99 19.44
N TYR A 362 -12.72 -22.80 20.17
CA TYR A 362 -14.19 -22.67 20.24
C TYR A 362 -14.70 -22.09 21.57
N ILE A 363 -13.83 -21.43 22.35
CA ILE A 363 -14.19 -20.77 23.61
C ILE A 363 -15.30 -19.73 23.41
N HIS A 364 -15.25 -18.98 22.32
CA HIS A 364 -16.27 -17.98 22.00
C HIS A 364 -17.63 -18.62 21.64
N CYS A 365 -17.64 -19.91 21.30
CA CYS A 365 -18.85 -20.69 21.05
C CYS A 365 -19.38 -21.39 22.32
N GLY A 366 -18.82 -21.08 23.50
CA GLY A 366 -19.25 -21.64 24.77
C GLY A 366 -18.67 -23.02 25.10
N VAL A 367 -17.73 -23.55 24.30
CA VAL A 367 -17.04 -24.80 24.61
C VAL A 367 -15.90 -24.52 25.61
N PRO A 368 -15.95 -25.04 26.84
CA PRO A 368 -14.90 -24.82 27.81
C PRO A 368 -13.65 -25.65 27.43
N PRO A 369 -12.43 -25.08 27.57
CA PRO A 369 -11.20 -25.83 27.34
C PRO A 369 -10.92 -26.79 28.51
N GLN A 370 -9.88 -27.61 28.38
CA GLN A 370 -9.39 -28.47 29.45
C GLN A 370 -9.15 -27.66 30.74
N GLN A 371 -9.62 -28.23 31.86
CA GLN A 371 -9.58 -27.58 33.16
C GLN A 371 -8.50 -28.17 34.06
N SER A 372 -8.14 -27.40 35.07
CA SER A 372 -7.12 -27.68 36.09
C SER A 372 -7.62 -27.18 37.44
N SER A 373 -6.95 -27.55 38.53
CA SER A 373 -7.24 -27.04 39.87
C SER A 373 -7.16 -25.51 39.98
N VAL A 374 -6.37 -24.88 39.11
CA VAL A 374 -6.13 -23.42 39.10
C VAL A 374 -6.95 -22.67 38.03
N SER A 375 -7.80 -23.35 37.25
CA SER A 375 -8.50 -22.76 36.10
C SER A 375 -9.38 -21.56 36.45
N THR A 376 -10.00 -21.56 37.63
CA THR A 376 -10.81 -20.45 38.14
C THR A 376 -9.96 -19.23 38.51
N ILE A 377 -8.76 -19.46 39.06
CA ILE A 377 -7.78 -18.43 39.45
C ILE A 377 -7.20 -17.78 38.18
N VAL A 378 -6.74 -18.61 37.24
CA VAL A 378 -6.14 -18.13 35.98
C VAL A 378 -7.18 -17.59 35.00
N LYS A 379 -8.46 -17.86 35.25
CA LYS A 379 -9.60 -17.55 34.37
C LYS A 379 -9.37 -18.07 32.95
N SER A 380 -8.93 -19.32 32.82
CA SER A 380 -8.51 -19.92 31.54
C SER A 380 -9.60 -19.84 30.46
N TYR A 381 -10.86 -19.95 30.85
CA TYR A 381 -12.03 -19.80 29.98
C TYR A 381 -12.17 -18.43 29.29
N ARG A 382 -11.44 -17.39 29.72
CA ARG A 382 -11.42 -16.07 29.07
C ARG A 382 -10.24 -15.87 28.14
N TRP A 383 -9.29 -16.81 28.13
CA TRP A 383 -8.06 -16.64 27.38
C TRP A 383 -8.31 -16.73 25.88
N ARG A 384 -7.55 -15.93 25.14
CA ARG A 384 -7.41 -16.10 23.70
C ARG A 384 -5.99 -16.54 23.40
N VAL A 385 -5.88 -17.74 22.83
CA VAL A 385 -4.62 -18.42 22.53
C VAL A 385 -4.35 -18.36 21.03
N ALA A 386 -3.18 -17.87 20.65
CA ALA A 386 -2.69 -17.85 19.28
C ALA A 386 -1.25 -18.35 19.22
N LEU A 387 -0.79 -18.80 18.05
CA LEU A 387 0.65 -19.06 17.86
C LEU A 387 1.41 -17.74 17.98
N ALA A 388 2.54 -17.76 18.68
CA ALA A 388 3.37 -16.56 18.81
C ALA A 388 3.94 -16.17 17.44
N PRO A 389 3.80 -14.89 17.02
CA PRO A 389 4.49 -14.39 15.85
C PRO A 389 6.01 -14.36 16.10
N HIS A 390 6.79 -14.27 15.02
CA HIS A 390 8.24 -14.16 15.14
C HIS A 390 8.62 -12.88 15.92
N PRO A 391 9.63 -12.89 16.81
CA PRO A 391 9.95 -11.72 17.64
C PRO A 391 10.23 -10.42 16.87
N LYS A 392 10.81 -10.52 15.67
CA LYS A 392 11.04 -9.37 14.76
C LYS A 392 9.76 -8.81 14.11
N ASP A 393 8.68 -9.59 14.05
CA ASP A 393 7.37 -9.17 13.53
C ASP A 393 6.56 -8.42 14.60
N ILE A 394 6.85 -8.63 15.89
CA ILE A 394 6.18 -7.94 17.00
C ILE A 394 6.66 -6.49 17.09
N ILE A 395 5.70 -5.55 17.14
CA ILE A 395 5.96 -4.15 17.42
C ILE A 395 5.78 -3.93 18.92
N TRP A 396 6.86 -4.12 19.67
CA TRP A 396 6.87 -4.02 21.14
C TRP A 396 6.33 -2.68 21.67
N LYS A 397 6.53 -1.59 20.92
CA LYS A 397 6.01 -0.25 21.25
C LYS A 397 4.48 -0.16 21.21
N HIS A 398 3.78 -1.05 20.52
CA HIS A 398 2.33 -0.99 20.37
C HIS A 398 1.59 -1.99 21.28
N LEU A 399 2.32 -2.91 21.92
CA LEU A 399 1.75 -4.00 22.71
C LEU A 399 0.83 -3.52 23.86
N SER A 400 1.08 -2.32 24.38
CA SER A 400 0.31 -1.70 25.47
C SER A 400 -0.97 -0.99 25.00
N VAL A 401 -1.12 -0.71 23.70
CA VAL A 401 -2.37 -0.14 23.15
C VAL A 401 -3.35 -1.28 22.91
N ARG A 402 -4.45 -1.33 23.69
CA ARG A 402 -5.36 -2.49 23.70
C ARG A 402 -6.85 -2.12 23.79
N ARG A 403 -7.68 -3.08 23.39
CA ARG A 403 -9.14 -3.12 23.61
C ARG A 403 -9.85 -1.86 23.09
N PHE A 404 -10.55 -1.17 23.98
CA PHE A 404 -11.34 0.02 23.67
C PHE A 404 -10.51 1.14 23.07
N HIS A 405 -9.30 1.40 23.60
CA HIS A 405 -8.44 2.45 23.09
C HIS A 405 -7.98 2.19 21.65
N TRP A 406 -7.72 0.93 21.30
CA TRP A 406 -7.39 0.56 19.93
C TRP A 406 -8.60 0.71 19.00
N TRP A 407 -9.76 0.17 19.39
CA TRP A 407 -10.99 0.28 18.59
C TRP A 407 -11.47 1.72 18.42
N ALA A 408 -11.42 2.53 19.48
CA ALA A 408 -11.78 3.95 19.42
C ALA A 408 -10.86 4.72 18.46
N ARG A 409 -9.54 4.48 18.52
CA ARG A 409 -8.58 5.05 17.56
C ARG A 409 -8.88 4.59 16.14
N PHE A 410 -9.06 3.28 15.95
CA PHE A 410 -9.37 2.69 14.65
C PHE A 410 -10.63 3.31 14.04
N ILE A 411 -11.74 3.36 14.79
CA ILE A 411 -13.00 3.95 14.31
C ILE A 411 -12.83 5.43 14.04
N ALA A 412 -12.28 6.21 14.98
CA ALA A 412 -12.11 7.65 14.80
C ALA A 412 -11.26 7.99 13.56
N ILE A 413 -10.15 7.30 13.35
CA ILE A 413 -9.27 7.50 12.19
C ILE A 413 -10.00 7.11 10.89
N ASN A 414 -10.66 5.95 10.85
CA ASN A 414 -11.34 5.50 9.63
C ASN A 414 -12.57 6.37 9.29
N THR A 415 -13.32 6.82 10.29
CA THR A 415 -14.42 7.77 10.11
C THR A 415 -13.89 9.13 9.62
N PHE A 416 -12.82 9.66 10.20
CA PHE A 416 -12.19 10.88 9.73
C PHE A 416 -11.73 10.77 8.27
N LEU A 417 -11.07 9.66 7.91
CA LEU A 417 -10.69 9.42 6.52
C LEU A 417 -11.91 9.39 5.62
N PHE A 418 -12.95 8.62 5.95
CA PHE A 418 -14.15 8.53 5.13
C PHE A 418 -14.72 9.93 4.81
N PHE A 419 -14.84 10.80 5.79
CA PHE A 419 -15.30 12.18 5.57
C PHE A 419 -14.31 13.01 4.77
N LEU A 420 -13.00 12.92 5.08
CA LEU A 420 -11.96 13.60 4.31
C LEU A 420 -12.03 13.22 2.83
N PHE A 421 -12.18 11.93 2.52
CA PHE A 421 -12.32 11.46 1.15
C PHE A 421 -13.64 11.91 0.53
N PHE A 422 -14.77 11.69 1.21
CA PHE A 422 -16.09 12.00 0.66
C PHE A 422 -16.27 13.49 0.29
N PHE A 423 -15.69 14.40 1.07
CA PHE A 423 -15.84 15.85 0.85
C PHE A 423 -14.72 16.47 0.00
N LEU A 424 -13.51 15.89 -0.04
CA LEU A 424 -12.35 16.52 -0.68
C LEU A 424 -12.07 16.02 -2.11
N THR A 425 -12.88 15.10 -2.63
CA THR A 425 -12.64 14.36 -3.88
C THR A 425 -12.74 15.17 -5.16
N THR A 426 -13.13 16.45 -5.12
CA THR A 426 -13.11 17.26 -6.35
C THR A 426 -12.66 18.70 -6.08
N PRO A 427 -11.37 19.00 -6.30
CA PRO A 427 -10.80 20.36 -6.31
C PRO A 427 -11.59 21.36 -7.15
N ALA A 428 -12.22 20.89 -8.23
CA ALA A 428 -13.09 21.70 -9.09
C ALA A 428 -14.36 22.19 -8.37
N ILE A 429 -14.93 21.44 -7.43
CA ILE A 429 -16.10 21.89 -6.67
C ILE A 429 -15.69 22.93 -5.63
N ILE A 430 -14.53 22.80 -4.97
CA ILE A 430 -14.02 23.84 -4.05
C ILE A 430 -13.87 25.17 -4.81
N ILE A 431 -13.33 25.12 -6.03
CA ILE A 431 -13.16 26.31 -6.85
C ILE A 431 -14.52 26.85 -7.32
N ASN A 432 -15.44 26.00 -7.77
CA ASN A 432 -16.79 26.40 -8.18
C ASN A 432 -17.67 26.89 -7.01
N THR A 433 -17.50 26.36 -5.80
CA THR A 433 -18.22 26.81 -4.60
C THR A 433 -17.65 28.10 -4.05
N ILE A 434 -16.32 28.27 -4.05
CA ILE A 434 -15.67 29.54 -3.73
C ILE A 434 -16.14 30.66 -4.68
N ASP A 435 -16.32 30.34 -5.95
CA ASP A 435 -16.87 31.24 -6.96
C ASP A 435 -18.37 31.52 -6.73
N MET A 436 -19.18 30.48 -6.46
CA MET A 436 -20.61 30.58 -6.20
C MET A 436 -20.96 31.37 -4.91
N TYR A 437 -20.14 31.29 -3.87
CA TYR A 437 -20.35 32.04 -2.61
C TYR A 437 -19.73 33.45 -2.63
N ASN A 438 -19.21 33.91 -3.78
CA ASN A 438 -18.74 35.28 -3.99
C ASN A 438 -17.66 35.74 -2.97
N VAL A 439 -16.87 34.78 -2.44
CA VAL A 439 -15.77 35.02 -1.48
C VAL A 439 -14.53 35.56 -2.20
N THR A 440 -14.57 35.62 -3.53
CA THR A 440 -13.54 36.06 -4.49
C THR A 440 -13.51 37.56 -4.78
N ARG A 441 -14.33 38.40 -4.12
CA ARG A 441 -14.30 39.87 -4.34
C ARG A 441 -12.90 40.55 -4.24
N PRO A 442 -11.91 40.05 -3.47
CA PRO A 442 -10.54 40.58 -3.53
C PRO A 442 -9.69 40.03 -4.70
N ILE A 443 -10.15 38.98 -5.39
CA ILE A 443 -9.40 38.16 -6.37
C ILE A 443 -9.83 38.47 -7.81
N GLU A 444 -10.93 39.19 -8.06
CA GLU A 444 -11.34 39.64 -9.41
C GLU A 444 -10.25 40.49 -10.11
N LYS A 445 -9.36 41.16 -9.35
CA LYS A 445 -8.20 41.88 -9.88
C LYS A 445 -7.03 40.97 -10.30
N LEU A 446 -7.10 39.69 -10.01
CA LEU A 446 -6.12 38.64 -10.33
C LEU A 446 -6.71 37.66 -11.37
N GLN A 447 -7.36 38.16 -12.42
CA GLN A 447 -7.71 37.40 -13.62
C GLN A 447 -6.46 37.06 -14.45
N SER A 448 -5.48 36.39 -13.86
CA SER A 448 -4.41 35.78 -14.64
C SER A 448 -4.85 34.38 -15.10
N PRO A 449 -4.67 34.03 -16.39
CA PRO A 449 -4.93 32.67 -16.89
C PRO A 449 -4.18 31.59 -16.08
N VAL A 450 -3.08 31.98 -15.44
CA VAL A 450 -2.32 31.14 -14.52
C VAL A 450 -3.16 30.74 -13.29
N ILE A 451 -3.85 31.67 -12.63
CA ILE A 451 -4.63 31.33 -11.43
C ILE A 451 -5.88 30.52 -11.79
N THR A 452 -6.55 30.82 -12.91
CA THR A 452 -7.80 30.15 -13.27
C THR A 452 -7.62 28.79 -13.95
N GLN A 453 -6.50 28.53 -14.64
CA GLN A 453 -6.26 27.26 -15.34
C GLN A 453 -5.19 26.38 -14.67
N PHE A 454 -4.12 26.98 -14.13
CA PHE A 454 -3.03 26.20 -13.54
C PHE A 454 -3.30 25.80 -12.08
N PHE A 455 -3.95 26.66 -11.28
CA PHE A 455 -4.24 26.34 -9.87
C PHE A 455 -5.16 25.12 -9.68
N PRO A 456 -6.30 24.97 -10.40
CA PRO A 456 -7.12 23.76 -10.32
C PRO A 456 -6.34 22.48 -10.68
N SER A 457 -5.50 22.57 -11.71
CA SER A 457 -4.68 21.47 -12.23
C SER A 457 -3.60 21.04 -11.23
N LEU A 458 -2.87 22.00 -10.66
CA LEU A 458 -1.87 21.78 -9.63
C LEU A 458 -2.51 21.24 -8.35
N MET A 459 -3.68 21.76 -7.98
CA MET A 459 -4.42 21.32 -6.80
C MET A 459 -4.90 19.88 -6.98
N LEU A 460 -5.47 19.54 -8.14
CA LEU A 460 -5.83 18.16 -8.50
C LEU A 460 -4.63 17.22 -8.43
N TRP A 461 -3.50 17.60 -9.04
CA TRP A 461 -2.28 16.81 -8.97
C TRP A 461 -1.77 16.63 -7.52
N ALA A 462 -1.72 17.71 -6.73
CA ALA A 462 -1.31 17.65 -5.32
C ALA A 462 -2.22 16.71 -4.51
N PHE A 463 -3.54 16.77 -4.71
CA PHE A 463 -4.47 15.87 -4.05
C PHE A 463 -4.28 14.40 -4.47
N THR A 464 -4.04 14.13 -5.76
CA THR A 464 -3.80 12.75 -6.24
C THR A 464 -2.54 12.13 -5.63
N VAL A 465 -1.53 12.92 -5.25
CA VAL A 465 -0.29 12.46 -4.61
C VAL A 465 -0.42 12.38 -3.09
N ILE A 466 -1.02 13.38 -2.45
CA ILE A 466 -1.12 13.49 -0.99
C ILE A 466 -2.09 12.44 -0.43
N LEU A 467 -3.21 12.24 -1.10
CA LEU A 467 -4.32 11.51 -0.53
C LEU A 467 -4.01 10.02 -0.28
N PRO A 468 -3.33 9.29 -1.19
CA PRO A 468 -2.84 7.96 -0.91
C PRO A 468 -1.80 7.88 0.23
N LEU A 469 -0.98 8.92 0.39
CA LEU A 469 -0.04 9.02 1.52
C LEU A 469 -0.79 9.15 2.85
N ILE A 470 -1.89 9.90 2.90
CA ILE A 470 -2.74 10.02 4.09
C ILE A 470 -3.30 8.65 4.48
N VAL A 471 -3.80 7.84 3.54
CA VAL A 471 -4.28 6.48 3.84
C VAL A 471 -3.15 5.62 4.40
N TYR A 472 -1.97 5.67 3.79
CA TYR A 472 -0.80 4.94 4.27
C TYR A 472 -0.42 5.34 5.70
N PHE A 473 -0.28 6.64 5.99
CA PHE A 473 0.07 7.13 7.33
C PHE A 473 -1.00 6.80 8.38
N SER A 474 -2.28 6.79 8.00
CA SER A 474 -3.35 6.46 8.91
C SER A 474 -3.22 5.08 9.55
N ALA A 475 -2.68 4.10 8.81
CA ALA A 475 -2.46 2.75 9.32
C ALA A 475 -1.35 2.67 10.39
N PHE A 476 -0.41 3.63 10.40
CA PHE A 476 0.59 3.75 11.47
C PHE A 476 -0.03 4.33 12.75
N LEU A 477 -0.98 5.26 12.62
CA LEU A 477 -1.68 5.87 13.76
C LEU A 477 -2.59 4.87 14.50
N GLU A 478 -3.03 3.81 13.84
CA GLU A 478 -3.85 2.73 14.42
C GLU A 478 -3.07 1.86 15.42
N ALA A 479 -1.73 1.87 15.42
CA ALA A 479 -0.87 1.15 16.37
C ALA A 479 -1.14 -0.37 16.48
N HIS A 480 -1.01 -1.10 15.37
CA HIS A 480 -1.12 -2.57 15.32
C HIS A 480 0.03 -3.28 16.07
N TRP A 481 -0.22 -4.46 16.65
CA TRP A 481 0.77 -5.21 17.43
C TRP A 481 1.85 -5.91 16.59
N THR A 482 1.55 -6.28 15.34
CA THR A 482 2.52 -6.95 14.47
C THR A 482 2.69 -6.20 13.16
N ARG A 483 3.91 -6.22 12.61
CA ARG A 483 4.22 -5.61 11.30
C ARG A 483 3.43 -6.29 10.19
N SER A 484 3.23 -7.60 10.28
CA SER A 484 2.42 -8.36 9.32
C SER A 484 0.95 -7.95 9.32
N SER A 485 0.33 -7.77 10.49
CA SER A 485 -1.06 -7.29 10.56
C SER A 485 -1.20 -5.85 10.08
N GLN A 486 -0.25 -4.99 10.45
CA GLN A 486 -0.20 -3.60 9.97
C GLN A 486 -0.12 -3.55 8.44
N ASN A 487 0.80 -4.30 7.82
CA ASN A 487 0.94 -4.34 6.37
C ASN A 487 -0.30 -4.92 5.67
N LEU A 488 -0.95 -5.93 6.26
CA LEU A 488 -2.19 -6.49 5.73
C LEU A 488 -3.34 -5.46 5.71
N ILE A 489 -3.47 -4.67 6.78
CA ILE A 489 -4.44 -3.57 6.84
C ILE A 489 -4.07 -2.48 5.84
N ILE A 490 -2.78 -2.14 5.70
CA ILE A 490 -2.30 -1.18 4.68
C ILE A 490 -2.74 -1.62 3.28
N VAL A 491 -2.51 -2.88 2.89
CA VAL A 491 -2.91 -3.41 1.56
C VAL A 491 -4.39 -3.21 1.31
N ASN A 492 -5.23 -3.70 2.22
CA ASN A 492 -6.68 -3.71 2.04
C ASN A 492 -7.25 -2.29 2.09
N LYS A 493 -6.83 -1.50 3.07
CA LYS A 493 -7.29 -0.13 3.27
C LYS A 493 -6.87 0.75 2.11
N CYS A 494 -5.59 0.75 1.72
CA CYS A 494 -5.11 1.55 0.60
C CYS A 494 -5.83 1.14 -0.69
N TYR A 495 -5.98 -0.15 -0.96
CA TYR A 495 -6.69 -0.61 -2.17
C TYR A 495 -8.14 -0.15 -2.21
N ILE A 496 -8.93 -0.35 -1.14
CA ILE A 496 -10.35 0.03 -1.09
C ILE A 496 -10.51 1.54 -1.28
N PHE A 497 -9.73 2.35 -0.55
CA PHE A 497 -9.81 3.81 -0.67
C PHE A 497 -9.33 4.31 -2.04
N LEU A 498 -8.28 3.71 -2.61
CA LEU A 498 -7.81 4.05 -3.96
C LEU A 498 -8.84 3.68 -5.03
N VAL A 499 -9.44 2.50 -4.98
CA VAL A 499 -10.49 2.10 -5.93
C VAL A 499 -11.69 3.03 -5.82
N PHE A 500 -12.12 3.37 -4.60
CA PHE A 500 -13.22 4.30 -4.38
C PHE A 500 -12.93 5.69 -4.94
N MET A 501 -11.74 6.23 -4.66
CA MET A 501 -11.35 7.59 -5.06
C MET A 501 -10.96 7.72 -6.53
N VAL A 502 -10.24 6.74 -7.09
CA VAL A 502 -9.71 6.80 -8.45
C VAL A 502 -10.73 6.28 -9.45
N ILE A 503 -11.43 5.17 -9.13
CA ILE A 503 -12.34 4.53 -10.09
C ILE A 503 -13.79 4.96 -9.84
N ILE A 504 -14.33 4.73 -8.65
CA ILE A 504 -15.78 4.83 -8.43
C ILE A 504 -16.26 6.29 -8.51
N LEU A 505 -15.66 7.20 -7.74
CA LEU A 505 -16.12 8.59 -7.67
C LEU A 505 -16.00 9.35 -9.00
N PRO A 506 -14.85 9.35 -9.71
CA PRO A 506 -14.71 10.08 -10.97
C PRO A 506 -15.59 9.48 -12.06
N SER A 507 -15.73 8.15 -12.09
CA SER A 507 -16.54 7.49 -13.12
C SER A 507 -18.03 7.76 -12.89
N MET A 508 -18.53 7.74 -11.65
CA MET A 508 -19.95 8.03 -11.39
C MET A 508 -20.32 9.50 -11.62
N GLY A 509 -19.34 10.39 -11.88
CA GLY A 509 -19.59 11.83 -11.99
C GLY A 509 -20.21 12.45 -10.74
N LEU A 510 -20.18 11.72 -9.61
CA LEU A 510 -20.82 12.12 -8.37
C LEU A 510 -19.94 13.16 -7.69
N THR A 511 -20.31 14.41 -7.86
CA THR A 511 -19.84 15.53 -7.07
C THR A 511 -20.58 15.53 -5.73
N SER A 512 -20.22 14.59 -4.84
CA SER A 512 -20.83 14.38 -3.52
C SER A 512 -21.06 15.68 -2.74
N LEU A 513 -20.14 16.63 -2.84
CA LEU A 513 -20.20 17.92 -2.14
C LEU A 513 -21.18 18.91 -2.80
N ASP A 514 -21.30 18.95 -4.13
CA ASP A 514 -22.31 19.79 -4.83
C ASP A 514 -23.72 19.25 -4.58
N VAL A 515 -23.90 17.92 -4.65
CA VAL A 515 -25.17 17.27 -4.30
C VAL A 515 -25.50 17.45 -2.82
N PHE A 516 -24.51 17.35 -1.91
CA PHE A 516 -24.72 17.58 -0.47
C PHE A 516 -25.10 19.02 -0.16
N PHE A 517 -24.43 20.02 -0.75
CA PHE A 517 -24.75 21.42 -0.52
C PHE A 517 -26.08 21.82 -1.14
N ARG A 518 -26.40 21.34 -2.35
CA ARG A 518 -27.70 21.55 -2.97
C ARG A 518 -28.80 20.84 -2.18
N TRP A 519 -28.58 19.62 -1.70
CA TRP A 519 -29.52 18.95 -0.80
C TRP A 519 -29.71 19.69 0.53
N LEU A 520 -28.65 20.23 1.11
CA LEU A 520 -28.68 20.94 2.39
C LEU A 520 -29.39 22.30 2.29
N PHE A 521 -29.27 22.98 1.14
CA PHE A 521 -29.79 24.34 0.95
C PHE A 521 -30.99 24.46 0.01
N ASP A 522 -31.29 23.44 -0.78
CA ASP A 522 -32.43 23.38 -1.71
C ASP A 522 -33.27 22.12 -1.45
N ILE A 523 -34.36 22.31 -0.70
CA ILE A 523 -35.26 21.25 -0.22
C ILE A 523 -35.99 20.55 -1.39
N TYR A 524 -36.15 21.20 -2.55
CA TYR A 524 -36.85 20.66 -3.72
C TYR A 524 -35.90 20.02 -4.75
N TYR A 525 -34.59 20.11 -4.54
CA TYR A 525 -33.59 19.59 -5.47
C TYR A 525 -33.75 18.08 -5.72
N LEU A 526 -34.06 17.27 -4.71
CA LEU A 526 -34.22 15.82 -4.86
C LEU A 526 -35.41 15.42 -5.76
N GLU A 527 -36.44 16.26 -5.88
CA GLU A 527 -37.61 15.99 -6.74
C GLU A 527 -37.36 16.35 -8.21
N GLN A 528 -36.45 17.30 -8.50
CA GLN A 528 -36.14 17.77 -9.85
C GLN A 528 -34.77 17.31 -10.40
N ALA A 529 -33.88 16.81 -9.54
CA ALA A 529 -32.58 16.30 -9.95
C ALA A 529 -32.74 14.94 -10.65
N SER A 530 -32.98 14.95 -11.96
CA SER A 530 -32.67 13.80 -12.79
C SER A 530 -31.15 13.62 -12.78
N ILE A 531 -30.62 12.76 -11.92
CA ILE A 531 -29.22 12.35 -12.01
C ILE A 531 -29.07 11.63 -13.36
N ARG A 532 -28.56 12.34 -14.37
CA ARG A 532 -28.42 11.82 -15.72
C ARG A 532 -27.19 10.91 -15.78
N PHE A 533 -27.34 9.70 -15.27
CA PHE A 533 -26.30 8.66 -15.28
C PHE A 533 -25.75 8.36 -16.69
N GLN A 534 -26.49 8.73 -17.74
CA GLN A 534 -26.04 8.65 -19.14
C GLN A 534 -24.72 9.41 -19.40
N CYS A 535 -24.39 10.43 -18.59
CA CYS A 535 -23.16 11.22 -18.70
C CYS A 535 -21.92 10.52 -18.12
N VAL A 536 -22.07 9.40 -17.41
CA VAL A 536 -20.95 8.64 -16.80
C VAL A 536 -20.01 8.05 -17.85
N PHE A 537 -20.53 7.66 -19.01
CA PHE A 537 -19.75 7.00 -20.05
C PHE A 537 -19.26 7.95 -21.16
N LEU A 538 -19.08 9.23 -20.84
CA LEU A 538 -18.45 10.17 -21.77
C LEU A 538 -17.07 9.64 -22.19
N PRO A 539 -16.76 9.63 -23.50
CA PRO A 539 -15.44 9.17 -23.97
C PRO A 539 -14.26 9.92 -23.33
N ASP A 540 -14.46 11.16 -22.91
CA ASP A 540 -13.46 11.96 -22.20
C ASP A 540 -13.02 11.34 -20.86
N ASN A 541 -13.90 10.58 -20.19
CA ASN A 541 -13.55 9.83 -18.98
C ASN A 541 -12.56 8.70 -19.29
N GLY A 542 -12.70 8.04 -20.45
CA GLY A 542 -11.74 7.04 -20.91
C GLY A 542 -10.36 7.64 -21.18
N ALA A 543 -10.29 8.81 -21.80
CA ALA A 543 -9.03 9.50 -22.07
C ALA A 543 -8.31 9.91 -20.78
N PHE A 544 -9.05 10.35 -19.75
CA PHE A 544 -8.52 10.64 -18.43
C PHE A 544 -7.80 9.42 -17.82
N PHE A 545 -8.42 8.23 -17.83
CA PHE A 545 -7.80 7.03 -17.27
C PHE A 545 -6.60 6.53 -18.07
N VAL A 546 -6.60 6.67 -19.40
CA VAL A 546 -5.41 6.38 -20.22
C VAL A 546 -4.25 7.31 -19.84
N ASN A 547 -4.51 8.61 -19.74
CA ASN A 547 -3.51 9.60 -19.31
C ASN A 547 -2.99 9.33 -17.88
N TYR A 548 -3.88 8.92 -16.97
CA TYR A 548 -3.51 8.50 -15.63
C TYR A 548 -2.56 7.29 -15.64
N VAL A 549 -2.88 6.23 -16.42
CA VAL A 549 -2.03 5.03 -16.51
C VAL A 549 -0.67 5.36 -17.14
N ILE A 550 -0.62 6.19 -18.18
CA ILE A 550 0.64 6.66 -18.78
C ILE A 550 1.50 7.40 -17.76
N THR A 551 0.87 8.30 -17.00
CA THR A 551 1.53 9.08 -15.96
C THR A 551 2.04 8.18 -14.84
N ALA A 552 1.24 7.20 -14.40
CA ALA A 552 1.66 6.22 -13.41
C ALA A 552 2.80 5.31 -13.92
N ALA A 553 2.78 4.92 -15.19
CA ALA A 553 3.80 4.08 -15.83
C ALA A 553 5.16 4.75 -15.90
N LEU A 554 5.20 6.00 -16.30
CA LEU A 554 6.44 6.75 -16.52
C LEU A 554 6.82 7.56 -15.29
N LEU A 555 6.07 8.62 -14.97
CA LEU A 555 6.39 9.47 -13.82
C LEU A 555 6.29 8.72 -12.49
N GLY A 556 5.26 7.90 -12.30
CA GLY A 556 5.08 7.13 -11.05
C GLY A 556 6.28 6.23 -10.75
N THR A 557 6.64 5.35 -11.68
CA THR A 557 7.78 4.43 -11.51
C THR A 557 9.12 5.17 -11.45
N GLY A 558 9.29 6.26 -12.22
CA GLY A 558 10.48 7.10 -12.14
C GLY A 558 10.68 7.74 -10.76
N MET A 559 9.60 8.23 -10.14
CA MET A 559 9.64 8.81 -8.80
C MET A 559 9.90 7.75 -7.72
N GLU A 560 9.38 6.53 -7.89
CA GLU A 560 9.69 5.38 -7.03
C GLU A 560 11.16 4.97 -7.14
N LEU A 561 11.77 5.05 -8.31
CA LEU A 561 13.21 4.82 -8.51
C LEU A 561 14.06 5.87 -7.77
N LEU A 562 13.70 7.15 -7.90
CA LEU A 562 14.36 8.25 -7.19
C LEU A 562 14.21 8.16 -5.67
N ARG A 563 13.13 7.54 -5.18
CA ARG A 563 12.76 7.49 -3.77
C ARG A 563 12.75 8.88 -3.13
N LEU A 564 12.10 9.83 -3.79
CA LEU A 564 12.17 11.26 -3.43
C LEU A 564 11.73 11.54 -1.98
N GLY A 565 10.70 10.86 -1.49
CA GLY A 565 10.24 11.01 -0.11
C GLY A 565 11.29 10.63 0.94
N SER A 566 11.99 9.51 0.76
CA SER A 566 13.09 9.14 1.65
C SER A 566 14.31 10.04 1.46
N LEU A 567 14.58 10.53 0.25
CA LEU A 567 15.69 11.44 -0.01
C LEU A 567 15.48 12.79 0.70
N PHE A 568 14.24 13.29 0.69
CA PHE A 568 13.86 14.50 1.40
C PHE A 568 14.00 14.33 2.92
N LEU A 569 13.49 13.23 3.49
CA LEU A 569 13.65 12.93 4.91
C LEU A 569 15.12 12.72 5.32
N TYR A 570 15.91 12.07 4.45
CA TYR A 570 17.34 11.91 4.67
C TYR A 570 18.07 13.24 4.67
N SER A 571 17.79 14.09 3.68
CA SER A 571 18.43 15.39 3.51
C SER A 571 18.06 16.35 4.64
N THR A 572 16.80 16.37 5.07
CA THR A 572 16.35 17.16 6.23
C THR A 572 17.01 16.66 7.52
N ARG A 573 17.03 15.34 7.79
CA ARG A 573 17.75 14.79 8.96
C ARG A 573 19.25 15.10 8.94
N LEU A 574 19.88 14.99 7.78
CA LEU A 574 21.31 15.31 7.64
C LEU A 574 21.58 16.80 7.84
N PHE A 575 20.67 17.66 7.39
CA PHE A 575 20.75 19.10 7.56
C PHE A 575 20.61 19.52 9.03
N PHE A 576 19.68 18.90 9.77
CA PHE A 576 19.46 19.13 11.20
C PHE A 576 20.38 18.31 12.14
N SER A 577 21.28 17.48 11.61
CA SER A 577 22.23 16.70 12.40
C SER A 577 23.19 17.59 13.19
N ARG A 578 23.34 17.31 14.49
CA ARG A 578 24.16 18.07 15.45
C ARG A 578 25.62 17.66 15.38
N SER A 579 25.89 16.37 15.17
CA SER A 579 27.22 15.79 15.33
C SER A 579 27.63 14.90 14.15
N GLU A 580 28.94 14.68 13.97
CA GLU A 580 29.47 13.73 12.98
C GLU A 580 28.99 12.27 13.20
N PRO A 581 28.96 11.72 14.43
CA PRO A 581 28.43 10.37 14.65
C PRO A 581 26.93 10.27 14.37
N GLU A 582 26.16 11.34 14.59
CA GLU A 582 24.74 11.37 14.22
C GLU A 582 24.57 11.27 12.69
N ARG A 583 25.45 11.89 11.89
CA ARG A 583 25.44 11.74 10.42
C ARG A 583 25.75 10.31 9.99
N VAL A 584 26.73 9.67 10.61
CA VAL A 584 27.06 8.26 10.34
C VAL A 584 25.88 7.37 10.72
N HIS A 585 25.24 7.64 11.86
CA HIS A 585 24.05 6.91 12.28
C HIS A 585 22.88 7.11 11.31
N ILE A 586 22.59 8.35 10.90
CA ILE A 586 21.53 8.66 9.93
C ILE A 586 21.75 7.90 8.64
N ARG A 587 22.99 7.88 8.11
CA ARG A 587 23.38 7.11 6.91
C ARG A 587 23.13 5.61 7.10
N LYS A 588 23.54 5.04 8.23
CA LYS A 588 23.33 3.63 8.53
C LYS A 588 21.85 3.28 8.72
N SER A 589 21.06 4.18 9.29
CA SER A 589 19.61 4.01 9.51
C SER A 589 18.75 4.23 8.26
N GLN A 590 19.35 4.53 7.10
CA GLN A 590 18.60 4.80 5.86
C GLN A 590 18.05 3.55 5.17
N ALA A 591 18.53 2.33 5.48
CA ALA A 591 17.89 1.16 4.90
C ALA A 591 16.52 0.96 5.54
N ILE A 592 15.50 1.18 4.72
CA ILE A 592 14.11 0.98 5.08
C ILE A 592 13.73 -0.45 4.68
N ASP A 593 12.77 -1.01 5.38
CA ASP A 593 12.10 -2.26 5.03
C ASP A 593 11.25 -2.07 3.76
N PHE A 594 11.33 -3.00 2.79
CA PHE A 594 10.46 -2.93 1.60
C PHE A 594 8.98 -3.01 2.02
N GLN A 595 8.21 -1.98 1.69
CA GLN A 595 6.82 -1.84 2.13
C GLN A 595 5.87 -2.59 1.18
N TYR A 596 5.91 -3.92 1.19
CA TYR A 596 5.05 -4.78 0.33
C TYR A 596 3.59 -4.32 0.32
N GLY A 597 3.06 -3.91 1.47
CA GLY A 597 1.66 -3.58 1.57
C GLY A 597 1.24 -2.35 0.75
N ARG A 598 2.11 -1.34 0.68
CA ARG A 598 1.90 -0.14 -0.12
C ARG A 598 2.03 -0.46 -1.61
N GLU A 599 3.10 -1.15 -1.98
CA GLU A 599 3.42 -1.44 -3.39
C GLU A 599 2.37 -2.35 -4.03
N TYR A 600 1.86 -3.36 -3.30
CA TYR A 600 0.74 -4.17 -3.74
C TYR A 600 -0.52 -3.35 -3.99
N ALA A 601 -0.91 -2.47 -3.06
CA ALA A 601 -2.14 -1.70 -3.18
C ALA A 601 -2.13 -0.78 -4.41
N TRP A 602 -1.02 -0.08 -4.67
CA TRP A 602 -0.88 0.78 -5.85
C TRP A 602 -0.90 0.00 -7.16
N MET A 603 -0.15 -1.10 -7.21
CA MET A 603 -0.10 -1.96 -8.40
C MET A 603 -1.48 -2.58 -8.70
N MET A 604 -2.18 -3.06 -7.67
CA MET A 604 -3.54 -3.61 -7.82
C MET A 604 -4.55 -2.55 -8.18
N ASN A 605 -4.40 -1.32 -7.72
CA ASN A 605 -5.25 -0.21 -8.14
C ASN A 605 -5.10 0.09 -9.63
N VAL A 606 -3.87 0.28 -10.13
CA VAL A 606 -3.64 0.52 -11.56
C VAL A 606 -4.11 -0.67 -12.41
N PHE A 607 -3.84 -1.90 -11.95
CA PHE A 607 -4.38 -3.11 -12.59
C PHE A 607 -5.92 -3.10 -12.63
N SER A 608 -6.60 -2.72 -11.54
CA SER A 608 -8.06 -2.61 -11.49
C SER A 608 -8.60 -1.55 -12.43
N VAL A 609 -7.93 -0.39 -12.57
CA VAL A 609 -8.28 0.65 -13.55
C VAL A 609 -8.21 0.08 -14.97
N VAL A 610 -7.09 -0.57 -15.31
CA VAL A 610 -6.87 -1.11 -16.66
C VAL A 610 -7.89 -2.19 -16.99
N ILE A 611 -8.19 -3.10 -16.04
CA ILE A 611 -9.17 -4.16 -16.26
C ILE A 611 -10.59 -3.61 -16.35
N ALA A 612 -10.98 -2.67 -15.49
CA ALA A 612 -12.30 -2.03 -15.53
C ALA A 612 -12.59 -1.35 -16.88
N TYR A 613 -11.57 -0.74 -17.48
CA TYR A 613 -11.68 -0.01 -18.74
C TYR A 613 -11.22 -0.79 -19.98
N SER A 614 -10.70 -2.01 -19.82
CA SER A 614 -10.10 -2.79 -20.92
C SER A 614 -11.05 -3.03 -22.11
N ILE A 615 -12.35 -3.14 -21.84
CA ILE A 615 -13.37 -3.44 -22.85
C ILE A 615 -13.99 -2.16 -23.40
N THR A 616 -14.24 -1.19 -22.51
CA THR A 616 -14.84 0.09 -22.88
C THR A 616 -13.86 0.97 -23.64
N CYS A 617 -12.57 0.93 -23.27
CA CYS A 617 -11.45 1.64 -23.87
C CYS A 617 -10.23 0.71 -24.03
N PRO A 618 -10.13 -0.08 -25.11
CA PRO A 618 -9.07 -1.07 -25.29
C PRO A 618 -7.65 -0.50 -25.36
N ILE A 619 -7.51 0.79 -25.66
CA ILE A 619 -6.21 1.50 -25.73
C ILE A 619 -5.52 1.55 -24.36
N ILE A 620 -6.25 1.42 -23.25
CA ILE A 620 -5.65 1.44 -21.90
C ILE A 620 -4.77 0.21 -21.62
N VAL A 621 -5.04 -0.93 -22.28
CA VAL A 621 -4.37 -2.21 -22.04
C VAL A 621 -2.87 -2.19 -22.36
N PRO A 622 -2.39 -1.72 -23.53
CA PRO A 622 -0.96 -1.61 -23.80
C PRO A 622 -0.22 -0.67 -22.83
N PHE A 623 -0.85 0.43 -22.40
CA PHE A 623 -0.25 1.32 -21.39
C PHE A 623 -0.24 0.67 -19.99
N GLY A 624 -1.23 -0.17 -19.67
CA GLY A 624 -1.21 -1.01 -18.48
C GLY A 624 -0.08 -2.05 -18.49
N LEU A 625 0.20 -2.66 -19.65
CA LEU A 625 1.36 -3.54 -19.84
C LEU A 625 2.67 -2.76 -19.65
N LEU A 626 2.78 -1.56 -20.22
CA LEU A 626 3.94 -0.67 -20.01
C LEU A 626 4.15 -0.37 -18.52
N TYR A 627 3.09 -0.03 -17.79
CA TYR A 627 3.15 0.19 -16.34
C TYR A 627 3.72 -1.02 -15.60
N LEU A 628 3.18 -2.22 -15.82
CA LEU A 628 3.64 -3.42 -15.10
C LEU A 628 5.09 -3.77 -15.43
N CYS A 629 5.52 -3.61 -16.70
CA CYS A 629 6.91 -3.81 -17.09
C CYS A 629 7.85 -2.82 -16.40
N MET A 630 7.52 -1.52 -16.41
CA MET A 630 8.32 -0.48 -15.75
C MET A 630 8.36 -0.68 -14.23
N LYS A 631 7.23 -1.06 -13.63
CA LYS A 631 7.12 -1.38 -12.20
C LYS A 631 7.99 -2.58 -11.83
N HIS A 632 7.98 -3.64 -12.64
CA HIS A 632 8.79 -4.83 -12.41
C HIS A 632 10.29 -4.54 -12.43
N VAL A 633 10.77 -3.76 -13.41
CA VAL A 633 12.18 -3.36 -13.48
C VAL A 633 12.57 -2.50 -12.28
N THR A 634 11.75 -1.50 -11.96
CA THR A 634 12.01 -0.55 -10.86
C THR A 634 12.05 -1.25 -9.50
N ASP A 635 11.08 -2.14 -9.23
CA ASP A 635 11.01 -2.87 -7.95
C ASP A 635 12.17 -3.85 -7.80
N ARG A 636 12.52 -4.60 -8.85
CA ARG A 636 13.69 -5.50 -8.82
C ARG A 636 14.96 -4.75 -8.44
N TYR A 637 15.18 -3.59 -9.05
CA TYR A 637 16.34 -2.76 -8.76
C TYR A 637 16.32 -2.26 -7.31
N ASN A 638 15.22 -1.64 -6.91
CA ASN A 638 15.09 -1.04 -5.59
C ASN A 638 15.18 -2.10 -4.47
N MET A 639 14.51 -3.24 -4.62
CA MET A 639 14.59 -4.33 -3.65
C MET A 639 16.00 -4.85 -3.47
N TYR A 640 16.75 -5.01 -4.57
CA TYR A 640 18.13 -5.48 -4.48
C TYR A 640 19.07 -4.45 -3.84
N TYR A 641 19.04 -3.19 -4.27
CA TYR A 641 20.08 -2.22 -3.89
C TYR A 641 19.74 -1.32 -2.70
N SER A 642 18.46 -1.14 -2.40
CA SER A 642 17.99 -0.06 -1.52
C SER A 642 17.24 -0.51 -0.28
N TYR A 643 16.64 -1.70 -0.30
CA TYR A 643 15.78 -2.17 0.79
C TYR A 643 16.39 -3.34 1.57
N ALA A 644 16.05 -3.42 2.86
CA ALA A 644 16.38 -4.55 3.71
C ALA A 644 15.36 -5.70 3.54
N PRO A 645 15.79 -6.97 3.66
CA PRO A 645 14.88 -8.10 3.61
C PRO A 645 13.92 -8.07 4.80
N THR A 646 12.62 -8.14 4.53
CA THR A 646 11.59 -8.28 5.56
C THR A 646 11.10 -9.72 5.62
N LYS A 647 10.70 -10.16 6.81
CA LYS A 647 9.95 -11.41 6.99
C LYS A 647 8.51 -11.07 7.33
N LEU A 648 7.60 -11.34 6.42
CA LEU A 648 6.17 -11.05 6.56
C LEU A 648 5.35 -12.33 6.56
N ASN A 649 4.08 -12.20 6.97
CA ASN A 649 3.13 -13.31 6.90
C ASN A 649 2.58 -13.46 5.47
N GLU A 650 2.43 -14.71 5.04
CA GLU A 650 1.95 -15.13 3.71
C GLU A 650 0.59 -14.51 3.31
N GLN A 651 -0.22 -14.14 4.31
CA GLN A 651 -1.54 -13.52 4.11
C GLN A 651 -1.51 -12.24 3.28
N ILE A 652 -0.41 -11.49 3.30
CA ILE A 652 -0.26 -10.25 2.54
C ILE A 652 -0.24 -10.54 1.04
N HIS A 653 0.52 -11.56 0.63
CA HIS A 653 0.57 -11.96 -0.78
C HIS A 653 -0.78 -12.54 -1.23
N MET A 654 -1.45 -13.31 -0.38
CA MET A 654 -2.80 -13.82 -0.67
C MET A 654 -3.83 -12.69 -0.77
N ALA A 655 -3.71 -11.62 0.02
CA ALA A 655 -4.58 -10.45 -0.09
C ALA A 655 -4.46 -9.80 -1.48
N ALA A 656 -3.24 -9.68 -2.02
CA ALA A 656 -3.04 -9.18 -3.38
C ALA A 656 -3.65 -10.11 -4.45
N VAL A 657 -3.55 -11.43 -4.28
CA VAL A 657 -4.21 -12.38 -5.19
C VAL A 657 -5.73 -12.22 -5.14
N TYR A 658 -6.32 -12.09 -3.96
CA TYR A 658 -7.76 -11.84 -3.85
C TYR A 658 -8.14 -10.52 -4.53
N GLN A 659 -7.39 -9.45 -4.33
CA GLN A 659 -7.62 -8.17 -5.02
C GLN A 659 -7.54 -8.31 -6.55
N ALA A 660 -6.59 -9.09 -7.06
CA ALA A 660 -6.48 -9.38 -8.50
C ALA A 660 -7.70 -10.17 -9.04
N ILE A 661 -8.25 -11.12 -8.26
CA ILE A 661 -9.48 -11.85 -8.61
C ILE A 661 -10.71 -10.93 -8.58
N PHE A 662 -10.76 -9.97 -7.65
CA PHE A 662 -11.87 -9.01 -7.55
C PHE A 662 -11.83 -7.93 -8.64
N ALA A 663 -10.66 -7.59 -9.19
CA ALA A 663 -10.52 -6.52 -10.19
C ALA A 663 -11.39 -6.73 -11.47
N PRO A 664 -11.44 -7.92 -12.11
CA PRO A 664 -12.34 -8.15 -13.24
C PRO A 664 -13.84 -8.11 -12.92
N LEU A 665 -14.23 -8.34 -11.65
CA LEU A 665 -15.64 -8.16 -11.25
C LEU A 665 -16.07 -6.70 -11.36
N LEU A 666 -15.15 -5.76 -11.10
CA LEU A 666 -15.40 -4.33 -11.33
C LEU A 666 -15.64 -4.03 -12.81
N GLY A 667 -14.89 -4.68 -13.71
CA GLY A 667 -15.10 -4.57 -15.17
C GLY A 667 -16.46 -5.13 -15.61
N LEU A 668 -16.86 -6.30 -15.09
CA LEU A 668 -18.19 -6.87 -15.35
C LEU A 668 -19.31 -5.98 -14.82
N PHE A 669 -19.12 -5.39 -13.64
CA PHE A 669 -20.05 -4.41 -13.09
C PHE A 669 -20.16 -3.17 -13.98
N TRP A 670 -19.04 -2.64 -14.50
CA TRP A 670 -19.07 -1.53 -15.46
C TRP A 670 -19.77 -1.88 -16.77
N MET A 671 -19.60 -3.10 -17.27
CA MET A 671 -20.32 -3.57 -18.46
C MET A 671 -21.83 -3.71 -18.21
N LEU A 672 -22.23 -4.19 -17.03
CA LEU A 672 -23.63 -4.19 -16.61
C LEU A 672 -24.17 -2.76 -16.53
N PHE A 673 -23.44 -1.85 -15.90
CA PHE A 673 -23.85 -0.46 -15.76
C PHE A 673 -23.99 0.22 -17.14
N PHE A 674 -23.07 -0.04 -18.06
CA PHE A 674 -23.13 0.43 -19.44
C PHE A 674 -24.37 -0.09 -20.18
N SER A 675 -24.61 -1.39 -20.09
CA SER A 675 -25.74 -2.03 -20.77
C SER A 675 -27.08 -1.53 -20.23
N VAL A 676 -27.22 -1.36 -18.91
CA VAL A 676 -28.45 -0.81 -18.29
C VAL A 676 -28.74 0.61 -18.76
N LEU A 677 -27.72 1.47 -18.79
CA LEU A 677 -27.91 2.88 -19.16
C LEU A 677 -28.16 3.08 -20.67
N ARG A 678 -27.55 2.25 -21.52
CA ARG A 678 -27.59 2.45 -22.97
C ARG A 678 -28.65 1.60 -23.70
N LEU A 679 -28.87 0.36 -23.26
CA LEU A 679 -29.82 -0.56 -23.90
C LEU A 679 -31.15 -0.67 -23.14
N GLY A 680 -31.18 -0.25 -21.87
CA GLY A 680 -32.32 -0.40 -20.98
C GLY A 680 -32.32 -1.74 -20.23
N THR A 681 -33.04 -1.79 -19.11
CA THR A 681 -33.02 -2.93 -18.17
C THR A 681 -33.51 -4.25 -18.76
N LEU A 682 -34.45 -4.20 -19.72
CA LEU A 682 -35.11 -5.37 -20.30
C LEU A 682 -34.39 -5.96 -21.53
N HIS A 683 -33.23 -5.43 -21.92
CA HIS A 683 -32.51 -5.91 -23.09
C HIS A 683 -31.85 -7.30 -22.84
N THR A 684 -31.71 -8.13 -23.86
CA THR A 684 -31.11 -9.48 -23.69
C THR A 684 -29.66 -9.44 -23.21
N ILE A 685 -28.90 -8.44 -23.67
CA ILE A 685 -27.50 -8.21 -23.25
C ILE A 685 -27.41 -7.82 -21.77
N THR A 686 -28.34 -7.01 -21.23
CA THR A 686 -28.32 -6.66 -19.79
C THR A 686 -28.56 -7.89 -18.92
N PHE A 687 -29.50 -8.75 -19.29
CA PHE A 687 -29.72 -10.03 -18.60
C PHE A 687 -28.48 -10.94 -18.66
N PHE A 688 -27.79 -11.00 -19.80
CA PHE A 688 -26.55 -11.75 -19.93
C PHE A 688 -25.42 -11.16 -19.05
N SER A 689 -25.22 -9.85 -19.08
CA SER A 689 -24.23 -9.16 -18.24
C SER A 689 -24.52 -9.32 -16.74
N LEU A 690 -25.78 -9.28 -16.34
CA LEU A 690 -26.19 -9.54 -14.95
C LEU A 690 -25.92 -11.00 -14.55
N SER A 691 -26.31 -11.95 -15.40
CA SER A 691 -26.12 -13.38 -15.13
C SER A 691 -24.64 -13.74 -15.03
N THR A 692 -23.82 -13.21 -15.94
CA THR A 692 -22.36 -13.42 -15.91
C THR A 692 -21.73 -12.78 -14.68
N LEU A 693 -22.15 -11.58 -14.26
CA LEU A 693 -21.67 -10.97 -13.03
C LEU A 693 -22.00 -11.81 -11.79
N ILE A 694 -23.26 -12.26 -11.65
CA ILE A 694 -23.67 -13.10 -10.51
C ILE A 694 -22.89 -14.41 -10.51
N PHE A 695 -22.78 -15.08 -11.66
CA PHE A 695 -22.01 -16.31 -11.79
C PHE A 695 -20.53 -16.12 -11.44
N SER A 696 -19.91 -15.06 -11.93
CA SER A 696 -18.53 -14.69 -11.59
C SER A 696 -18.35 -14.38 -10.11
N MET A 697 -19.31 -13.71 -9.46
CA MET A 697 -19.27 -13.46 -8.01
C MET A 697 -19.34 -14.76 -7.20
N VAL A 698 -20.22 -15.69 -7.60
CA VAL A 698 -20.33 -17.01 -6.95
C VAL A 698 -19.04 -17.80 -7.13
N ILE A 699 -18.47 -17.85 -8.34
CA ILE A 699 -17.19 -18.51 -8.59
C ILE A 699 -16.09 -17.87 -7.74
N ALA A 700 -15.93 -16.54 -7.77
CA ALA A 700 -14.89 -15.86 -7.01
C ALA A 700 -15.02 -16.17 -5.51
N PHE A 701 -16.25 -16.13 -4.97
CA PHE A 701 -16.52 -16.49 -3.58
C PHE A 701 -16.13 -17.94 -3.28
N LEU A 702 -16.56 -18.90 -4.10
CA LEU A 702 -16.21 -20.31 -3.96
C LEU A 702 -14.70 -20.55 -4.07
N SER A 703 -14.01 -19.90 -5.00
CA SER A 703 -12.55 -19.98 -5.15
C SER A 703 -11.82 -19.44 -3.92
N THR A 704 -12.29 -18.32 -3.34
CA THR A 704 -11.70 -17.81 -2.09
C THR A 704 -11.95 -18.74 -0.90
N LEU A 705 -13.11 -19.40 -0.85
CA LEU A 705 -13.48 -20.33 0.21
C LEU A 705 -12.73 -21.66 0.10
N LEU A 706 -12.64 -22.22 -1.11
CA LEU A 706 -11.84 -23.41 -1.42
C LEU A 706 -10.35 -23.17 -1.16
N GLY A 707 -9.81 -22.00 -1.54
CA GLY A 707 -8.42 -21.65 -1.23
C GLY A 707 -8.15 -21.57 0.27
N LYS A 708 -9.12 -21.10 1.08
CA LYS A 708 -9.03 -21.14 2.54
C LYS A 708 -9.09 -22.55 3.11
N LEU A 709 -9.88 -23.46 2.50
CA LEU A 709 -10.01 -24.86 2.92
C LEU A 709 -8.81 -25.72 2.52
N GLN A 710 -8.30 -25.59 1.29
CA GLN A 710 -7.12 -26.31 0.80
C GLN A 710 -5.86 -25.94 1.60
N GLY A 711 -5.69 -24.66 1.97
CA GLY A 711 -4.59 -24.25 2.87
C GLY A 711 -4.62 -24.92 4.26
N VAL A 712 -5.79 -25.40 4.71
CA VAL A 712 -5.95 -26.19 5.94
C VAL A 712 -5.71 -27.68 5.67
N SER A 713 -6.20 -28.21 4.55
CA SER A 713 -6.08 -29.64 4.17
C SER A 713 -4.66 -30.05 3.77
N ASP A 714 -3.96 -29.26 2.94
CA ASP A 714 -2.58 -29.58 2.52
C ASP A 714 -1.60 -29.54 3.69
N TYR A 715 -1.90 -28.72 4.71
CA TYR A 715 -1.18 -28.69 5.97
C TYR A 715 -1.30 -30.03 6.73
N GLU A 716 -2.50 -30.60 6.82
CA GLU A 716 -2.72 -31.90 7.47
C GLU A 716 -2.08 -33.06 6.69
N VAL A 717 -2.14 -33.03 5.36
CA VAL A 717 -1.55 -34.06 4.50
C VAL A 717 -0.02 -34.02 4.51
N TRP A 718 0.60 -32.84 4.50
CA TRP A 718 2.05 -32.71 4.62
C TRP A 718 2.54 -33.15 6.01
N GLU A 719 1.79 -32.83 7.06
CA GLU A 719 2.09 -33.28 8.43
C GLU A 719 2.01 -34.81 8.54
N ASN A 720 1.04 -35.44 7.88
CA ASN A 720 0.91 -36.90 7.82
C ASN A 720 1.98 -37.57 6.95
N ARG A 721 2.49 -36.90 5.90
CA ARG A 721 3.59 -37.42 5.07
C ARG A 721 4.95 -37.34 5.74
N ARG A 722 5.15 -36.45 6.71
CA ARG A 722 6.35 -36.39 7.56
C ARG A 722 6.31 -37.37 8.75
N ARG A 723 5.14 -37.97 9.03
CA ARG A 723 4.97 -39.03 10.06
C ARG A 723 5.32 -40.43 9.53
N ARG A 724 5.39 -40.59 8.21
CA ARG A 724 6.01 -41.73 7.52
C ARG A 724 7.44 -41.36 7.16
#